data_AF-A0AAQ4E005-F1
#
_entry.id   AF-A0AAQ4E005-F1
#
_cell.length_a   1.000
_cell.length_b   1.000
_cell.length_c   1.000
_cell.angle_alpha   90.00
_cell.angle_beta   90.00
_cell.angle_gamma   90.00
#
_symmetry.space_group_name_H-M   'P 1'
#
loop_
_entity.id
_entity.type
_entity.pdbx_description
1 polymer ?
#
loop_
_entity_poly.entity_id
_entity_poly.type
_entity_poly.pdbx_seq_one_letter_code
_entity_poly.pdbx_strand_id
1 'polypeptide(L)'
;MPNPSRQNAKFAVHHALELEEGEEPCAVQIRYGGCKGMLLHDPTLSGCRIVFRESMRKFHSDHSDLYVLKTSKPRVLYLNRPMITILEQSGIKAEVFLMLQNKILDSFIDSMMDPHEAAHVLRSYCALRLPYKELAGVGIDLTVEPFFRALVRAVNKKVLKELRTKARILVPPNYGRTMFGVLDETGTLEYGQVFVQYSKDMLRYKVNDPATILEGDVIVTKNPCMNPGDIRKLEAVNVPQLHHVRDCIVFPQKGERPHPDEMAGSDLDGDEYSVLWYEDLIFNNNCNPMHYHSDPPKERKASIGVQDMVDFFCQYIKGDKIGLIANAHLVWADILDSGINSHRCRELARKCAVNLDFAKCGDLKGFQNSEKPPMYPDFMEKLDTKNTYCSRKVLGQLYRNCKKVELSTECLEVVEESLPDPRLLLEGREQFLKEATSAYKRYAKKIRALLKSYRIETESEALSGAVSKLSKYMKENDPTDMAMVLESQVEHVVRRTREEFFSEQLDEAHEKLKASAWYQVTYELQSSEGGIQSFPWVVSDVLMRIVVNTSSCLPVPASRNSFCQRLGALLLGLPHPGGGDQDGTQHGDTQVLTNLLRLMYDWIDSSREFLFVKNTEELGVYKSIMREACFKVSRSISRDMPPHKLVILCLRFACAWCLKIFQGGSDGEVISKECRRRYRLGHLALITLNRLSMSGNLAYLRRAPEGCPSTELIRIYINREDEEFFEILRRYEDIIKRIMMDWSGVEDIQCDLKTDRMDEWFLQLMVTGSRWALERLKEIVVYPSFREVLLLAFEREKNAIGGTLH
;
A
#
# COMPACT_ATOMS: atom_id res chain seq x y z
N MET A 1 -38.83 27.63 24.47
CA MET A 1 -37.37 27.74 24.58
C MET A 1 -36.82 26.43 25.13
N PRO A 2 -35.79 25.81 24.51
CA PRO A 2 -35.19 24.59 25.06
C PRO A 2 -34.53 24.89 26.42
N ASN A 3 -34.58 23.93 27.33
CA ASN A 3 -34.09 24.04 28.71
C ASN A 3 -32.54 24.21 28.72
N PRO A 4 -31.96 25.26 29.35
CA PRO A 4 -30.52 25.56 29.29
C PRO A 4 -29.60 24.41 29.74
N SER A 5 -30.09 23.54 30.64
CA SER A 5 -29.34 22.38 31.13
C SER A 5 -29.10 21.29 30.07
N ARG A 6 -30.01 21.14 29.09
CA ARG A 6 -29.87 20.16 28.01
C ARG A 6 -28.89 20.62 26.93
N GLN A 7 -28.87 21.92 26.66
CA GLN A 7 -27.94 22.52 25.71
C GLN A 7 -26.49 22.37 26.20
N ASN A 8 -26.26 22.59 27.50
CA ASN A 8 -24.93 22.42 28.12
C ASN A 8 -24.42 20.97 28.11
N ALA A 9 -25.29 19.98 28.32
CA ALA A 9 -24.87 18.57 28.29
C ALA A 9 -24.54 18.08 26.87
N LYS A 10 -25.33 18.48 25.86
CA LYS A 10 -25.01 18.22 24.45
C LYS A 10 -23.70 18.92 24.07
N PHE A 11 -23.53 20.20 24.41
CA PHE A 11 -22.29 20.94 24.18
C PHE A 11 -21.08 20.26 24.83
N ALA A 12 -21.20 19.78 26.07
CA ALA A 12 -20.11 19.11 26.78
C ALA A 12 -19.70 17.77 26.13
N VAL A 13 -20.66 16.97 25.64
CA VAL A 13 -20.36 15.72 24.93
C VAL A 13 -19.73 16.00 23.57
N HIS A 14 -20.27 16.94 22.78
CA HIS A 14 -19.68 17.32 21.50
C HIS A 14 -18.25 17.87 21.66
N HIS A 15 -18.04 18.75 22.65
CA HIS A 15 -16.71 19.29 22.96
C HIS A 15 -15.75 18.21 23.49
N ALA A 16 -16.21 17.24 24.28
CA ALA A 16 -15.39 16.13 24.76
C ALA A 16 -15.03 15.11 23.66
N LEU A 17 -15.84 15.04 22.60
CA LEU A 17 -15.59 14.20 21.42
C LEU A 17 -14.82 14.93 20.31
N GLU A 18 -14.39 16.18 20.55
CA GLU A 18 -13.76 17.05 19.54
C GLU A 18 -14.58 17.16 18.24
N LEU A 19 -15.91 17.00 18.34
CA LEU A 19 -16.82 17.11 17.20
C LEU A 19 -16.95 18.58 16.80
N GLU A 20 -16.83 18.88 15.50
CA GLU A 20 -17.05 20.23 14.98
C GLU A 20 -18.51 20.66 15.23
N GLU A 21 -18.76 21.97 15.24
CA GLU A 21 -20.11 22.52 15.40
C GLU A 21 -21.03 22.02 14.26
N GLY A 22 -21.98 21.15 14.60
CA GLY A 22 -22.90 20.49 13.66
C GLY A 22 -22.61 19.00 13.36
N GLU A 23 -21.57 18.40 13.94
CA GLU A 23 -21.31 16.96 13.82
C GLU A 23 -22.10 16.13 14.85
N GLU A 24 -23.15 15.42 14.41
CA GLU A 24 -23.92 14.43 15.18
C GLU A 24 -23.74 13.00 14.61
N PRO A 25 -22.82 12.17 15.13
CA PRO A 25 -22.68 10.80 14.64
C PRO A 25 -23.94 9.97 14.95
N CYS A 26 -24.37 9.15 13.99
CA CYS A 26 -25.56 8.31 14.18
C CYS A 26 -25.29 7.10 15.09
N ALA A 27 -24.04 6.64 15.18
CA ALA A 27 -23.67 5.54 16.06
C ALA A 27 -22.35 5.80 16.80
N VAL A 28 -22.25 5.27 18.02
CA VAL A 28 -21.06 5.40 18.87
C VAL A 28 -20.73 4.08 19.56
N GLN A 29 -19.44 3.75 19.63
CA GLN A 29 -18.93 2.62 20.40
C GLN A 29 -18.62 3.08 21.83
N ILE A 30 -19.16 2.38 22.83
CA ILE A 30 -19.13 2.86 24.21
C ILE A 30 -18.57 1.87 25.24
N ARG A 31 -18.21 2.43 26.40
CA ARG A 31 -18.13 1.76 27.70
C ARG A 31 -18.92 2.59 28.72
N TYR A 32 -19.77 1.93 29.51
CA TYR A 32 -20.60 2.60 30.53
C TYR A 32 -20.97 1.64 31.65
N GLY A 33 -20.48 1.85 32.88
CA GLY A 33 -20.93 1.09 34.06
C GLY A 33 -20.99 -0.44 33.87
N GLY A 34 -19.92 -1.05 33.36
CA GLY A 34 -19.86 -2.49 33.05
C GLY A 34 -20.56 -2.92 31.75
N CYS A 35 -21.19 -1.98 31.02
CA CYS A 35 -21.74 -2.18 29.69
C CYS A 35 -20.69 -1.89 28.59
N LYS A 36 -20.68 -2.73 27.56
CA LYS A 36 -19.89 -2.60 26.33
C LYS A 36 -20.80 -2.82 25.12
N GLY A 37 -20.70 -1.95 24.11
CA GLY A 37 -21.31 -2.19 22.81
C GLY A 37 -21.43 -0.95 21.94
N MET A 38 -22.37 -0.99 21.00
CA MET A 38 -22.76 0.13 20.15
C MET A 38 -24.04 0.78 20.67
N LEU A 39 -24.13 2.11 20.56
CA LEU A 39 -25.37 2.86 20.65
C LEU A 39 -25.69 3.47 19.29
N LEU A 40 -26.94 3.32 18.85
CA LEU A 40 -27.49 3.92 17.64
C LEU A 40 -28.49 5.02 18.04
N HIS A 41 -28.47 6.13 17.32
CA HIS A 41 -29.46 7.18 17.47
C HIS A 41 -30.83 6.69 17.01
N ASP A 42 -31.77 6.58 17.94
CA ASP A 42 -33.17 6.20 17.67
C ASP A 42 -34.06 7.47 17.67
N PRO A 43 -34.60 7.89 16.51
CA PRO A 43 -35.46 9.06 16.40
C PRO A 43 -36.77 8.98 17.19
N THR A 44 -37.18 7.78 17.64
CA THR A 44 -38.43 7.57 18.39
C THR A 44 -38.26 7.81 19.90
N LEU A 45 -37.01 7.82 20.40
CA LEU A 45 -36.72 8.09 21.80
C LEU A 45 -36.85 9.58 22.12
N SER A 46 -37.58 9.90 23.20
CA SER A 46 -37.74 11.27 23.69
C SER A 46 -36.90 11.54 24.94
N GLY A 47 -36.33 12.75 25.02
CA GLY A 47 -35.49 13.18 26.13
C GLY A 47 -34.05 12.65 26.06
N CYS A 48 -33.30 12.77 27.16
CA CYS A 48 -31.94 12.25 27.27
C CYS A 48 -31.99 10.83 27.85
N ARG A 49 -32.10 9.83 26.98
CA ARG A 49 -32.19 8.42 27.37
C ARG A 49 -31.13 7.60 26.63
N ILE A 50 -30.59 6.62 27.33
CA ILE A 50 -29.76 5.55 26.75
C ILE A 50 -30.42 4.24 27.15
N VAL A 51 -30.54 3.31 26.21
CA VAL A 51 -31.12 1.98 26.43
C VAL A 51 -30.04 0.96 26.15
N PHE A 52 -29.84 0.04 27.10
CA PHE A 52 -28.86 -1.04 26.97
C PHE A 52 -29.59 -2.39 26.81
N ARG A 53 -29.06 -3.24 25.93
CA ARG A 53 -29.47 -4.65 25.82
C ARG A 53 -28.78 -5.47 26.89
N GLU A 54 -29.39 -6.58 27.31
CA GLU A 54 -28.80 -7.47 28.31
C GLU A 54 -27.41 -7.97 27.89
N SER A 55 -27.23 -8.28 26.60
CA SER A 55 -25.94 -8.71 26.04
C SER A 55 -24.83 -7.67 26.15
N MET A 56 -25.16 -6.38 26.34
CA MET A 56 -24.16 -5.32 26.53
C MET A 56 -23.61 -5.31 27.95
N ARG A 57 -24.37 -5.76 28.95
CA ARG A 57 -23.96 -5.80 30.36
C ARG A 57 -22.99 -6.96 30.57
N LYS A 58 -21.70 -6.66 30.72
CA LYS A 58 -20.65 -7.67 30.91
C LYS A 58 -20.42 -8.01 32.39
N PHE A 59 -20.62 -7.03 33.27
CA PHE A 59 -20.58 -7.20 34.72
C PHE A 59 -21.34 -6.06 35.40
N HIS A 60 -21.71 -6.24 36.66
CA HIS A 60 -22.37 -5.20 37.44
C HIS A 60 -21.34 -4.15 37.90
N SER A 61 -21.70 -2.87 37.80
CA SER A 61 -20.86 -1.76 38.25
C SER A 61 -21.74 -0.55 38.57
N ASP A 62 -21.34 0.21 39.60
CA ASP A 62 -21.99 1.46 40.00
C ASP A 62 -21.38 2.70 39.31
N HIS A 63 -20.37 2.52 38.45
CA HIS A 63 -19.77 3.61 37.69
C HIS A 63 -20.77 4.19 36.67
N SER A 64 -20.87 5.52 36.62
CA SER A 64 -21.82 6.25 35.77
C SER A 64 -21.17 7.03 34.62
N ASP A 65 -19.88 6.85 34.39
CA ASP A 65 -19.14 7.56 33.34
C ASP A 65 -19.36 6.89 31.97
N LEU A 66 -19.66 7.70 30.96
CA LEU A 66 -19.78 7.27 29.56
C LEU A 66 -18.47 7.56 28.83
N TYR A 67 -17.80 6.50 28.39
CA TYR A 67 -16.63 6.60 27.53
C TYR A 67 -17.01 6.26 26.10
N VAL A 68 -16.73 7.17 25.17
CA VAL A 68 -16.89 6.93 23.73
C VAL A 68 -15.52 6.61 23.14
N LEU A 69 -15.42 5.47 22.47
CA LEU A 69 -14.17 4.99 21.86
C LEU A 69 -14.05 5.41 20.40
N LYS A 70 -15.16 5.32 19.66
CA LYS A 70 -15.24 5.64 18.22
C LYS A 70 -16.65 6.07 17.85
N THR A 71 -16.76 6.85 16.78
CA THR A 71 -18.02 7.33 16.21
C THR A 71 -18.21 6.82 14.78
N SER A 72 -19.46 6.76 14.30
CA SER A 72 -19.78 6.48 12.90
C SER A 72 -19.18 7.55 11.98
N LYS A 73 -18.37 7.14 11.01
CA LYS A 73 -17.76 8.01 10.01
C LYS A 73 -17.31 7.18 8.78
N PRO A 74 -17.15 7.78 7.59
CA PRO A 74 -16.68 7.05 6.42
C PRO A 74 -15.26 6.49 6.65
N ARG A 75 -15.06 5.19 6.40
CA ARG A 75 -13.75 4.53 6.49
C ARG A 75 -13.43 3.75 5.22
N VAL A 76 -12.17 3.82 4.81
CA VAL A 76 -11.65 3.15 3.61
C VAL A 76 -11.66 1.64 3.79
N LEU A 77 -11.92 0.91 2.69
CA LEU A 77 -11.85 -0.54 2.65
C LEU A 77 -10.59 -0.96 1.89
N TYR A 78 -9.85 -1.89 2.48
CA TYR A 78 -8.75 -2.56 1.81
C TYR A 78 -9.03 -4.05 1.72
N LEU A 79 -8.71 -4.65 0.56
CA LEU A 79 -8.53 -6.09 0.48
C LEU A 79 -7.28 -6.48 1.26
N ASN A 80 -7.22 -7.73 1.71
CA ASN A 80 -6.07 -8.31 2.39
C ASN A 80 -5.88 -9.77 1.93
N ARG A 81 -4.77 -10.40 2.33
CA ARG A 81 -4.45 -11.78 1.92
C ARG A 81 -5.61 -12.77 2.14
N PRO A 82 -6.20 -12.92 3.35
CA PRO A 82 -7.31 -13.84 3.55
C PRO A 82 -8.54 -13.54 2.67
N MET A 83 -8.94 -12.27 2.56
CA MET A 83 -10.09 -11.87 1.75
C MET A 83 -9.86 -12.18 0.27
N ILE A 84 -8.66 -11.88 -0.25
CA ILE A 84 -8.29 -12.18 -1.64
C ILE A 84 -8.29 -13.70 -1.87
N THR A 85 -7.77 -14.50 -0.93
CA THR A 85 -7.78 -15.96 -1.02
C THR A 85 -9.21 -16.51 -1.11
N ILE A 86 -10.14 -16.04 -0.27
CA ILE A 86 -11.54 -16.49 -0.32
C ILE A 86 -12.19 -16.08 -1.64
N LEU A 87 -12.04 -14.81 -2.05
CA LEU A 87 -12.66 -14.30 -3.28
C LEU A 87 -12.14 -15.02 -4.53
N GLU A 88 -10.82 -15.20 -4.67
CA GLU A 88 -10.21 -15.95 -5.77
C GLU A 88 -10.78 -17.37 -5.83
N GLN A 89 -10.81 -18.07 -4.69
CA GLN A 89 -11.26 -19.46 -4.64
C GLN A 89 -12.79 -19.62 -4.64
N SER A 90 -13.52 -18.50 -4.62
CA SER A 90 -14.96 -18.43 -4.90
C SER A 90 -15.26 -18.11 -6.37
N GLY A 91 -14.23 -18.03 -7.22
CA GLY A 91 -14.35 -17.88 -8.68
C GLY A 91 -14.00 -16.49 -9.23
N ILE A 92 -13.59 -15.54 -8.39
CA ILE A 92 -13.14 -14.22 -8.85
C ILE A 92 -11.77 -14.36 -9.53
N LYS A 93 -11.65 -13.81 -10.74
CA LYS A 93 -10.44 -13.97 -11.54
C LYS A 93 -9.27 -13.13 -11.03
N ALA A 94 -8.05 -13.66 -11.17
CA ALA A 94 -6.82 -12.98 -10.78
C ALA A 94 -6.66 -11.60 -11.45
N GLU A 95 -7.13 -11.43 -12.69
CA GLU A 95 -7.00 -10.17 -13.43
C GLU A 95 -7.69 -9.00 -12.72
N VAL A 96 -8.78 -9.24 -11.97
CA VAL A 96 -9.51 -8.19 -11.25
C VAL A 96 -8.64 -7.59 -10.14
N PHE A 97 -8.00 -8.45 -9.34
CA PHE A 97 -7.11 -8.00 -8.27
C PHE A 97 -5.85 -7.32 -8.82
N LEU A 98 -5.28 -7.87 -9.91
CA LEU A 98 -4.13 -7.28 -10.59
C LEU A 98 -4.48 -5.90 -11.16
N MET A 99 -5.68 -5.72 -11.73
CA MET A 99 -6.15 -4.44 -12.24
C MET A 99 -6.26 -3.40 -11.10
N LEU A 100 -6.84 -3.78 -9.96
CA LEU A 100 -6.91 -2.90 -8.78
C LEU A 100 -5.52 -2.54 -8.24
N GLN A 101 -4.61 -3.52 -8.14
CA GLN A 101 -3.23 -3.26 -7.73
C GLN A 101 -2.50 -2.35 -8.71
N ASN A 102 -2.62 -2.60 -10.02
CA ASN A 102 -1.93 -1.83 -11.05
C ASN A 102 -2.40 -0.37 -11.07
N LYS A 103 -3.69 -0.10 -10.84
CA LYS A 103 -4.18 1.29 -10.68
C LYS A 103 -3.45 2.03 -9.56
N ILE A 104 -3.16 1.36 -8.44
CA ILE A 104 -2.39 1.96 -7.34
C ILE A 104 -0.92 2.15 -7.76
N LEU A 105 -0.30 1.14 -8.39
CA LEU A 105 1.11 1.24 -8.81
C LEU A 105 1.32 2.31 -9.89
N ASP A 106 0.39 2.46 -10.84
CA ASP A 106 0.43 3.50 -11.87
C ASP A 106 0.36 4.90 -11.23
N SER A 107 -0.48 5.06 -10.20
CA SER A 107 -0.58 6.32 -9.45
C SER A 107 0.75 6.76 -8.82
N PHE A 108 1.67 5.84 -8.52
CA PHE A 108 2.97 6.22 -7.97
C PHE A 108 3.81 7.00 -8.98
N ILE A 109 3.83 6.55 -10.22
CA ILE A 109 4.55 7.22 -11.31
C ILE A 109 3.86 8.54 -11.63
N ASP A 110 2.54 8.51 -11.77
CA ASP A 110 1.76 9.70 -12.13
C ASP A 110 1.84 10.77 -11.04
N SER A 111 1.80 10.39 -9.75
CA SER A 111 1.97 11.32 -8.61
C SER A 111 3.33 12.02 -8.55
N MET A 112 4.34 11.51 -9.27
CA MET A 112 5.66 12.13 -9.32
C MET A 112 5.83 13.07 -10.52
N MET A 113 4.84 13.11 -11.42
CA MET A 113 4.86 13.86 -12.68
C MET A 113 3.68 14.82 -12.84
N ASP A 114 2.55 14.55 -12.18
CA ASP A 114 1.33 15.34 -12.23
C ASP A 114 0.96 15.87 -10.83
N PRO A 115 0.87 17.19 -10.63
CA PRO A 115 0.55 17.78 -9.32
C PRO A 115 -0.84 17.41 -8.77
N HIS A 116 -1.83 17.15 -9.62
CA HIS A 116 -3.16 16.75 -9.19
C HIS A 116 -3.21 15.29 -8.76
N GLU A 117 -2.47 14.41 -9.44
CA GLU A 117 -2.28 13.03 -8.98
C GLU A 117 -1.45 12.98 -7.69
N ALA A 118 -0.43 13.83 -7.56
CA ALA A 118 0.31 14.01 -6.30
C ALA A 118 -0.64 14.40 -5.17
N ALA A 119 -1.53 15.36 -5.43
CA ALA A 119 -2.54 15.78 -4.46
C ALA A 119 -3.50 14.63 -4.11
N HIS A 120 -3.92 13.83 -5.09
CA HIS A 120 -4.80 12.68 -4.86
C HIS A 120 -4.13 11.61 -3.98
N VAL A 121 -2.87 11.26 -4.26
CA VAL A 121 -2.09 10.29 -3.46
C VAL A 121 -1.88 10.80 -2.03
N LEU A 122 -1.43 12.04 -1.86
CA LEU A 122 -1.25 12.63 -0.53
C LEU A 122 -2.57 12.70 0.24
N ARG A 123 -3.66 13.12 -0.41
CA ARG A 123 -4.99 13.16 0.20
C ARG A 123 -5.45 11.77 0.67
N SER A 124 -5.10 10.71 -0.06
CA SER A 124 -5.55 9.34 0.21
C SER A 124 -4.74 8.62 1.28
N TYR A 125 -3.43 8.88 1.37
CA TYR A 125 -2.51 8.07 2.19
C TYR A 125 -1.66 8.85 3.20
N CYS A 126 -1.57 10.18 3.10
CA CYS A 126 -0.78 11.00 4.00
C CYS A 126 -1.54 11.27 5.30
N ALA A 127 -0.87 11.06 6.44
CA ALA A 127 -1.43 11.40 7.76
C ALA A 127 -1.59 12.92 7.94
N LEU A 128 -0.57 13.71 7.55
CA LEU A 128 -0.65 15.17 7.57
C LEU A 128 -1.77 15.67 6.64
N ARG A 129 -2.77 16.31 7.24
CA ARG A 129 -3.92 16.88 6.52
C ARG A 129 -3.60 18.31 6.07
N LEU A 130 -3.32 18.46 4.78
CA LEU A 130 -3.19 19.74 4.09
C LEU A 130 -4.21 19.81 2.94
N PRO A 131 -4.56 21.01 2.46
CA PRO A 131 -5.47 21.20 1.33
C PRO A 131 -4.75 20.90 0.00
N TYR A 132 -4.27 19.67 -0.18
CA TYR A 132 -3.42 19.28 -1.32
C TYR A 132 -4.08 19.56 -2.68
N LYS A 133 -5.40 19.34 -2.78
CA LYS A 133 -6.15 19.60 -4.01
C LYS A 133 -6.18 21.09 -4.34
N GLU A 134 -6.42 21.93 -3.33
CA GLU A 134 -6.43 23.38 -3.49
C GLU A 134 -5.03 23.93 -3.77
N LEU A 135 -4.00 23.40 -3.10
CA LEU A 135 -2.59 23.75 -3.36
C LEU A 135 -2.23 23.51 -4.83
N ALA A 136 -2.53 22.32 -5.35
CA ALA A 136 -2.34 22.02 -6.77
C ALA A 136 -3.22 22.94 -7.66
N GLY A 137 -4.46 23.19 -7.25
CA GLY A 137 -5.42 24.04 -7.97
C GLY A 137 -5.00 25.51 -8.12
N VAL A 138 -4.29 26.08 -7.15
CA VAL A 138 -3.74 27.45 -7.25
C VAL A 138 -2.39 27.48 -7.97
N GLY A 139 -1.86 26.33 -8.41
CA GLY A 139 -0.61 26.23 -9.15
C GLY A 139 0.65 26.10 -8.29
N ILE A 140 0.54 25.58 -7.06
CA ILE A 140 1.70 25.02 -6.35
C ILE A 140 1.99 23.64 -6.95
N ASP A 141 3.17 23.49 -7.56
CA ASP A 141 3.58 22.22 -8.15
C ASP A 141 4.12 21.27 -7.06
N LEU A 142 3.25 20.37 -6.59
CA LEU A 142 3.57 19.35 -5.58
C LEU A 142 4.64 18.34 -6.03
N THR A 143 4.91 18.26 -7.33
CA THR A 143 5.93 17.37 -7.89
C THR A 143 7.31 18.01 -7.91
N VAL A 144 7.39 19.34 -7.85
CA VAL A 144 8.64 20.11 -7.83
C VAL A 144 9.00 20.54 -6.42
N GLU A 145 8.00 20.91 -5.62
CA GLU A 145 8.23 21.39 -4.27
C GLU A 145 8.79 20.28 -3.35
N PRO A 146 10.02 20.44 -2.80
CA PRO A 146 10.73 19.36 -2.10
C PRO A 146 9.93 18.71 -0.97
N PHE A 147 9.23 19.52 -0.17
CA PHE A 147 8.47 19.00 0.96
C PHE A 147 7.39 18.01 0.48
N PHE A 148 6.57 18.42 -0.49
CA PHE A 148 5.49 17.57 -1.01
C PHE A 148 6.04 16.37 -1.78
N ARG A 149 7.11 16.57 -2.56
CA ARG A 149 7.77 15.47 -3.27
C ARG A 149 8.32 14.42 -2.30
N ALA A 150 8.90 14.84 -1.19
CA ALA A 150 9.36 13.94 -0.12
C ALA A 150 8.21 13.18 0.55
N LEU A 151 7.08 13.85 0.80
CA LEU A 151 5.86 13.19 1.30
C LEU A 151 5.33 12.13 0.32
N VAL A 152 5.23 12.45 -0.98
CA VAL A 152 4.75 11.51 -2.02
C VAL A 152 5.64 10.27 -2.05
N ARG A 153 6.96 10.44 -2.00
CA ARG A 153 7.90 9.31 -1.95
C ARG A 153 7.73 8.44 -0.71
N ALA A 154 7.62 9.07 0.47
CA ALA A 154 7.43 8.35 1.72
C ALA A 154 6.13 7.52 1.68
N VAL A 155 5.03 8.13 1.22
CA VAL A 155 3.75 7.47 1.00
C VAL A 155 3.88 6.31 0.02
N ASN A 156 4.42 6.53 -1.18
CA ASN A 156 4.54 5.49 -2.21
C ASN A 156 5.37 4.30 -1.69
N LYS A 157 6.46 4.56 -0.95
CA LYS A 157 7.28 3.52 -0.32
C LYS A 157 6.49 2.70 0.72
N LYS A 158 5.67 3.35 1.56
CA LYS A 158 4.80 2.66 2.54
C LYS A 158 3.75 1.81 1.83
N VAL A 159 3.01 2.39 0.90
CA VAL A 159 1.91 1.70 0.19
C VAL A 159 2.46 0.50 -0.59
N LEU A 160 3.59 0.66 -1.29
CA LEU A 160 4.25 -0.44 -1.99
C LEU A 160 4.64 -1.59 -1.05
N LYS A 161 5.22 -1.26 0.11
CA LYS A 161 5.57 -2.25 1.14
C LYS A 161 4.34 -2.98 1.66
N GLU A 162 3.22 -2.29 1.88
CA GLU A 162 1.96 -2.88 2.34
C GLU A 162 1.30 -3.76 1.26
N LEU A 163 1.32 -3.34 0.00
CA LEU A 163 0.87 -4.16 -1.13
C LEU A 163 1.70 -5.46 -1.22
N ARG A 164 3.03 -5.35 -1.13
CA ARG A 164 3.95 -6.50 -1.21
C ARG A 164 3.79 -7.47 -0.03
N THR A 165 3.77 -6.96 1.19
CA THR A 165 3.84 -7.78 2.41
C THR A 165 2.47 -8.18 2.97
N LYS A 166 1.40 -7.45 2.64
CA LYS A 166 0.05 -7.69 3.18
C LYS A 166 -1.03 -7.81 2.11
N ALA A 167 -0.70 -7.64 0.83
CA ALA A 167 -1.68 -7.54 -0.27
C ALA A 167 -2.78 -6.51 0.04
N ARG A 168 -2.39 -5.39 0.67
CA ARG A 168 -3.31 -4.34 1.14
C ARG A 168 -3.77 -3.46 -0.03
N ILE A 169 -4.68 -3.98 -0.85
CA ILE A 169 -5.18 -3.30 -2.06
C ILE A 169 -6.34 -2.38 -1.66
N LEU A 170 -6.21 -1.08 -1.95
CA LEU A 170 -7.30 -0.12 -1.75
C LEU A 170 -8.45 -0.44 -2.71
N VAL A 171 -9.64 -0.66 -2.16
CA VAL A 171 -10.86 -0.68 -2.98
C VAL A 171 -11.28 0.75 -3.24
N PRO A 172 -11.64 1.12 -4.49
CA PRO A 172 -12.00 2.50 -4.78
C PRO A 172 -13.11 3.01 -3.84
N PRO A 173 -12.98 4.23 -3.30
CA PRO A 173 -13.96 4.83 -2.41
C PRO A 173 -15.41 4.90 -2.91
N ASN A 174 -15.71 4.62 -4.15
CA ASN A 174 -17.08 4.57 -4.63
C ASN A 174 -17.66 3.14 -4.70
N TYR A 175 -16.88 2.13 -4.31
CA TYR A 175 -17.24 0.71 -4.40
C TYR A 175 -16.97 -0.11 -3.13
N GLY A 176 -16.57 0.54 -2.03
CA GLY A 176 -16.36 -0.18 -0.77
C GLY A 176 -16.12 0.71 0.45
N ARG A 177 -16.56 0.25 1.61
CA ARG A 177 -16.44 0.94 2.91
C ARG A 177 -16.22 -0.05 4.04
N THR A 178 -15.44 0.37 5.03
CA THR A 178 -15.44 -0.28 6.34
C THR A 178 -16.48 0.44 7.22
N MET A 179 -17.44 -0.29 7.78
CA MET A 179 -18.60 0.29 8.47
C MET A 179 -18.84 -0.39 9.81
N PHE A 180 -19.39 0.33 10.79
CA PHE A 180 -19.90 -0.34 11.99
C PHE A 180 -21.14 -1.16 11.65
N GLY A 181 -21.26 -2.35 12.24
CA GLY A 181 -22.50 -3.09 12.25
C GLY A 181 -23.46 -2.57 13.31
N VAL A 182 -24.72 -2.39 12.93
CA VAL A 182 -25.82 -2.07 13.86
C VAL A 182 -27.05 -2.92 13.52
N LEU A 183 -28.00 -3.02 14.44
CA LEU A 183 -29.21 -3.79 14.26
C LEU A 183 -30.34 -2.92 13.70
N ASP A 184 -31.19 -3.49 12.85
CA ASP A 184 -32.48 -2.91 12.47
C ASP A 184 -33.49 -3.01 13.62
N GLU A 185 -33.59 -1.91 14.39
CA GLU A 185 -34.58 -1.77 15.47
C GLU A 185 -36.03 -1.65 14.94
N THR A 186 -36.23 -1.40 13.64
CA THR A 186 -37.56 -1.24 13.04
C THR A 186 -38.19 -2.57 12.64
N GLY A 187 -37.38 -3.62 12.44
CA GLY A 187 -37.83 -4.94 12.00
C GLY A 187 -38.36 -4.96 10.57
N THR A 188 -37.88 -4.08 9.72
CA THR A 188 -38.30 -3.95 8.33
C THR A 188 -37.46 -4.82 7.40
N LEU A 189 -36.14 -4.94 7.64
CA LEU A 189 -35.26 -5.76 6.81
C LEU A 189 -35.59 -7.26 6.92
N GLU A 190 -35.63 -7.95 5.77
CA GLU A 190 -35.74 -9.40 5.71
C GLU A 190 -34.38 -10.10 5.81
N TYR A 191 -34.40 -11.41 6.07
CA TYR A 191 -33.18 -12.20 6.06
C TYR A 191 -32.54 -12.22 4.65
N GLY A 192 -31.24 -11.96 4.58
CA GLY A 192 -30.49 -11.74 3.33
C GLY A 192 -30.36 -10.27 2.92
N GLN A 193 -31.11 -9.36 3.56
CA GLN A 193 -31.09 -7.93 3.25
C GLN A 193 -30.27 -7.14 4.26
N VAL A 194 -29.70 -6.02 3.81
CA VAL A 194 -29.03 -5.02 4.65
C VAL A 194 -29.44 -3.62 4.21
N PHE A 195 -29.33 -2.64 5.12
CA PHE A 195 -29.42 -1.23 4.74
C PHE A 195 -28.05 -0.58 4.86
N VAL A 196 -27.66 0.15 3.82
CA VAL A 196 -26.38 0.86 3.74
C VAL A 196 -26.61 2.25 3.16
N GLN A 197 -26.23 3.27 3.92
CA GLN A 197 -26.17 4.65 3.47
C GLN A 197 -24.79 5.22 3.80
N TYR A 198 -24.10 5.76 2.81
CA TYR A 198 -22.71 6.18 2.95
C TYR A 198 -22.47 7.61 2.49
N SER A 199 -21.52 8.26 3.14
CA SER A 199 -21.10 9.62 2.81
C SER A 199 -20.22 9.66 1.57
N LYS A 200 -20.43 10.67 0.70
CA LYS A 200 -19.69 10.80 -0.56
C LYS A 200 -18.25 11.27 -0.37
N ASP A 201 -18.02 12.27 0.49
CA ASP A 201 -16.65 12.71 0.83
C ASP A 201 -16.17 11.98 2.08
N MET A 202 -15.05 11.25 1.95
CA MET A 202 -14.47 10.48 3.05
C MET A 202 -13.54 11.31 3.95
N LEU A 203 -13.18 12.52 3.55
CA LEU A 203 -12.03 13.26 4.08
C LEU A 203 -12.39 14.63 4.62
N ARG A 204 -13.44 15.25 4.07
CA ARG A 204 -14.10 16.44 4.66
C ARG A 204 -15.54 16.10 5.02
N TYR A 205 -15.72 14.97 5.69
CA TYR A 205 -17.02 14.55 6.16
C TYR A 205 -17.57 15.59 7.14
N LYS A 206 -18.74 16.12 6.81
CA LYS A 206 -19.63 16.77 7.76
C LYS A 206 -20.91 15.97 7.84
N VAL A 207 -21.54 15.93 9.00
CA VAL A 207 -22.75 15.12 9.22
C VAL A 207 -23.90 15.49 8.28
N ASN A 208 -23.95 16.73 7.81
CA ASN A 208 -24.96 17.21 6.85
C ASN A 208 -24.59 17.01 5.37
N ASP A 209 -23.44 16.40 5.07
CA ASP A 209 -23.03 16.17 3.69
C ASP A 209 -23.98 15.22 2.95
N PRO A 210 -24.06 15.32 1.61
CA PRO A 210 -24.83 14.39 0.80
C PRO A 210 -24.37 12.94 1.03
N ALA A 211 -25.31 12.11 1.46
CA ALA A 211 -25.14 10.67 1.56
C ALA A 211 -25.85 9.96 0.39
N THR A 212 -25.43 8.74 0.10
CA THR A 212 -26.01 7.90 -0.96
C THR A 212 -26.54 6.62 -0.33
N ILE A 213 -27.78 6.28 -0.63
CA ILE A 213 -28.36 4.97 -0.28
C ILE A 213 -27.85 3.97 -1.32
N LEU A 214 -27.33 2.85 -0.84
CA LEU A 214 -26.87 1.77 -1.68
C LEU A 214 -28.00 0.76 -1.91
N GLU A 215 -28.17 0.32 -3.16
CA GLU A 215 -29.11 -0.72 -3.54
C GLU A 215 -28.41 -1.76 -4.42
N GLY A 216 -28.84 -3.02 -4.32
CA GLY A 216 -28.34 -4.14 -5.09
C GLY A 216 -27.35 -5.03 -4.33
N ASP A 217 -26.69 -5.93 -5.06
CA ASP A 217 -25.81 -6.95 -4.48
C ASP A 217 -24.58 -6.34 -3.82
N VAL A 218 -24.30 -6.81 -2.59
CA VAL A 218 -23.09 -6.43 -1.84
C VAL A 218 -22.40 -7.67 -1.28
N ILE A 219 -21.07 -7.59 -1.20
CA ILE A 219 -20.25 -8.52 -0.43
C ILE A 219 -19.94 -7.90 0.92
N VAL A 220 -20.21 -8.65 1.99
CA VAL A 220 -19.96 -8.25 3.38
C VAL A 220 -19.07 -9.28 4.05
N THR A 221 -18.11 -8.83 4.84
CA THR A 221 -17.30 -9.71 5.69
C THR A 221 -16.76 -8.97 6.91
N LYS A 222 -16.35 -9.73 7.92
CA LYS A 222 -15.60 -9.24 9.08
C LYS A 222 -14.21 -9.84 9.07
N ASN A 223 -13.21 -9.01 9.33
CA ASN A 223 -11.82 -9.45 9.40
C ASN A 223 -11.42 -9.87 10.83
N PRO A 224 -10.58 -10.91 11.01
CA PRO A 224 -10.04 -11.79 9.97
C PRO A 224 -11.08 -12.81 9.47
N CYS A 225 -11.19 -12.94 8.14
CA CYS A 225 -12.02 -13.96 7.48
C CYS A 225 -11.13 -15.14 7.03
N MET A 226 -11.50 -16.38 7.35
CA MET A 226 -10.67 -17.56 7.01
C MET A 226 -11.47 -18.71 6.41
N ASN A 227 -12.75 -18.84 6.76
CA ASN A 227 -13.64 -19.82 6.17
C ASN A 227 -14.27 -19.24 4.89
N PRO A 228 -14.55 -20.06 3.85
CA PRO A 228 -15.25 -19.58 2.66
C PRO A 228 -16.59 -18.92 2.95
N GLY A 229 -17.31 -19.39 3.97
CA GLY A 229 -18.58 -18.80 4.40
C GLY A 229 -18.47 -17.47 5.14
N ASP A 230 -17.26 -16.98 5.45
CA ASP A 230 -17.06 -15.72 6.18
C ASP A 230 -17.29 -14.47 5.33
N ILE A 231 -17.34 -14.66 4.02
CA ILE A 231 -17.69 -13.60 3.07
C ILE A 231 -19.09 -13.92 2.55
N ARG A 232 -20.02 -12.98 2.73
CA ARG A 232 -21.42 -13.15 2.39
C ARG A 232 -21.86 -12.17 1.31
N LYS A 233 -22.50 -12.69 0.28
CA LYS A 233 -23.35 -11.94 -0.63
C LYS A 233 -24.69 -11.67 0.06
N LEU A 234 -25.05 -10.40 0.17
CA LEU A 234 -26.31 -9.89 0.73
C LEU A 234 -26.90 -8.85 -0.25
N GLU A 235 -28.15 -8.48 -0.06
CA GLU A 235 -28.84 -7.47 -0.87
C GLU A 235 -28.96 -6.16 -0.08
N ALA A 236 -28.37 -5.07 -0.57
CA ALA A 236 -28.63 -3.74 -0.03
C ALA A 236 -29.98 -3.23 -0.56
N VAL A 237 -30.86 -2.81 0.34
CA VAL A 237 -32.21 -2.34 0.00
C VAL A 237 -32.51 -0.99 0.63
N ASN A 238 -33.32 -0.17 -0.06
CA ASN A 238 -33.74 1.12 0.44
C ASN A 238 -34.90 1.01 1.44
N VAL A 239 -34.64 1.42 2.68
CA VAL A 239 -35.62 1.44 3.78
C VAL A 239 -35.76 2.86 4.34
N PRO A 240 -36.87 3.57 4.05
CA PRO A 240 -37.09 4.95 4.52
C PRO A 240 -36.94 5.16 6.02
N GLN A 241 -37.34 4.18 6.82
CA GLN A 241 -37.25 4.23 8.28
C GLN A 241 -35.79 4.25 8.78
N LEU A 242 -34.84 3.79 7.97
CA LEU A 242 -33.42 3.68 8.32
C LEU A 242 -32.55 4.82 7.74
N HIS A 243 -33.11 5.80 7.04
CA HIS A 243 -32.37 6.92 6.42
C HIS A 243 -31.59 7.83 7.39
N HIS A 244 -31.87 7.69 8.69
CA HIS A 244 -31.14 8.37 9.76
C HIS A 244 -29.79 7.70 10.07
N VAL A 245 -29.58 6.45 9.65
CA VAL A 245 -28.36 5.67 9.88
C VAL A 245 -27.39 5.91 8.72
N ARG A 246 -26.19 6.44 9.01
CA ARG A 246 -25.17 6.81 8.01
C ARG A 246 -23.81 6.25 8.38
N ASP A 247 -23.07 5.79 7.37
CA ASP A 247 -21.74 5.19 7.51
C ASP A 247 -21.69 3.99 8.48
N CYS A 248 -22.83 3.29 8.56
CA CYS A 248 -23.01 2.01 9.23
C CYS A 248 -23.70 1.04 8.25
N ILE A 249 -23.51 -0.26 8.48
CA ILE A 249 -24.30 -1.32 7.87
C ILE A 249 -25.34 -1.79 8.89
N VAL A 250 -26.61 -1.80 8.47
CA VAL A 250 -27.72 -2.25 9.31
C VAL A 250 -28.08 -3.68 8.94
N PHE A 251 -28.04 -4.57 9.93
CA PHE A 251 -28.39 -5.97 9.79
C PHE A 251 -29.83 -6.26 10.25
N PRO A 252 -30.51 -7.25 9.65
CA PRO A 252 -31.87 -7.61 10.01
C PRO A 252 -31.90 -8.30 11.37
N GLN A 253 -32.99 -8.09 12.11
CA GLN A 253 -33.30 -8.90 13.30
C GLN A 253 -34.02 -10.21 12.97
N LYS A 254 -34.43 -10.41 11.70
CA LYS A 254 -35.11 -11.60 11.20
C LYS A 254 -34.11 -12.61 10.62
N GLY A 255 -34.50 -13.88 10.62
CA GLY A 255 -33.77 -14.98 9.97
C GLY A 255 -33.42 -16.13 10.89
N GLU A 256 -32.90 -17.20 10.30
CA GLU A 256 -32.51 -18.42 11.02
C GLU A 256 -31.22 -18.25 11.83
N ARG A 257 -30.34 -17.34 11.39
CA ARG A 257 -29.04 -17.08 12.00
C ARG A 257 -28.61 -15.63 11.76
N PRO A 258 -28.12 -14.88 12.76
CA PRO A 258 -27.68 -13.50 12.55
C PRO A 258 -26.53 -13.42 11.52
N HIS A 259 -26.66 -12.57 10.50
CA HIS A 259 -25.60 -12.37 9.50
C HIS A 259 -24.22 -12.01 10.10
N PRO A 260 -24.12 -11.17 11.15
CA PRO A 260 -22.88 -10.99 11.91
C PRO A 260 -22.20 -12.31 12.29
N ASP A 261 -22.93 -13.24 12.91
CA ASP A 261 -22.39 -14.52 13.37
C ASP A 261 -21.98 -15.44 12.21
N GLU A 262 -22.66 -15.32 11.05
CA GLU A 262 -22.24 -16.05 9.85
C GLU A 262 -20.85 -15.63 9.34
N MET A 263 -20.38 -14.43 9.69
CA MET A 263 -19.13 -13.85 9.24
C MET A 263 -18.09 -13.84 10.37
N ALA A 264 -17.25 -14.87 10.43
CA ALA A 264 -16.18 -14.98 11.42
C ALA A 264 -16.66 -14.88 12.90
N GLY A 265 -17.90 -15.31 13.18
CA GLY A 265 -18.50 -15.31 14.53
C GLY A 265 -18.64 -13.91 15.12
N SER A 266 -18.90 -12.91 14.28
CA SER A 266 -18.94 -11.50 14.66
C SER A 266 -20.22 -11.14 15.44
N ASP A 267 -20.14 -10.07 16.24
CA ASP A 267 -21.29 -9.49 16.95
C ASP A 267 -21.43 -7.98 16.67
N LEU A 268 -22.38 -7.32 17.33
CA LEU A 268 -22.66 -5.89 17.14
C LEU A 268 -22.18 -5.04 18.34
N ASP A 269 -21.06 -5.40 18.97
CA ASP A 269 -20.49 -4.67 20.11
C ASP A 269 -19.44 -3.59 19.73
N GLY A 270 -19.26 -3.41 18.43
CA GLY A 270 -18.38 -2.44 17.79
C GLY A 270 -17.49 -3.02 16.71
N ASP A 271 -17.82 -4.22 16.22
CA ASP A 271 -17.18 -4.80 15.05
C ASP A 271 -17.39 -3.93 13.80
N GLU A 272 -16.35 -3.89 12.98
CA GLU A 272 -16.31 -3.19 11.71
C GLU A 272 -16.37 -4.21 10.56
N TYR A 273 -17.28 -3.99 9.62
CA TYR A 273 -17.54 -4.84 8.46
C TYR A 273 -17.02 -4.20 7.19
N SER A 274 -16.36 -4.99 6.37
CA SER A 274 -15.99 -4.65 5.01
C SER A 274 -17.22 -4.84 4.12
N VAL A 275 -17.82 -3.75 3.63
CA VAL A 275 -18.95 -3.74 2.69
C VAL A 275 -18.44 -3.33 1.32
N LEU A 276 -18.62 -4.19 0.32
CA LEU A 276 -18.06 -4.04 -1.03
C LEU A 276 -19.15 -4.24 -2.08
N TRP A 277 -19.19 -3.34 -3.07
CA TRP A 277 -20.13 -3.38 -4.19
C TRP A 277 -19.43 -3.11 -5.52
N TYR A 278 -18.21 -3.63 -5.65
CA TYR A 278 -17.46 -3.63 -6.91
C TYR A 278 -17.87 -4.85 -7.74
N GLU A 279 -18.55 -4.64 -8.86
CA GLU A 279 -19.20 -5.69 -9.67
C GLU A 279 -18.30 -6.89 -9.95
N ASP A 280 -17.05 -6.67 -10.41
CA ASP A 280 -16.10 -7.76 -10.72
C ASP A 280 -15.60 -8.55 -9.50
N LEU A 281 -15.94 -8.14 -8.27
CA LEU A 281 -15.58 -8.81 -7.01
C LEU A 281 -16.79 -9.46 -6.32
N ILE A 282 -17.99 -9.41 -6.91
CA ILE A 282 -19.19 -10.07 -6.39
C ILE A 282 -19.25 -11.49 -6.96
N PHE A 283 -19.21 -12.50 -6.07
CA PHE A 283 -19.37 -13.90 -6.47
C PHE A 283 -20.85 -14.30 -6.56
N ASN A 284 -21.13 -15.46 -7.17
CA ASN A 284 -22.50 -15.87 -7.46
C ASN A 284 -23.27 -16.40 -6.24
N ASN A 285 -22.67 -17.32 -5.47
CA ASN A 285 -23.36 -18.07 -4.42
C ASN A 285 -22.60 -18.04 -3.10
N ASN A 286 -23.33 -17.88 -2.00
CA ASN A 286 -22.77 -18.02 -0.66
C ASN A 286 -22.32 -19.45 -0.39
N CYS A 287 -21.15 -19.57 0.26
CA CYS A 287 -20.78 -20.81 0.94
C CYS A 287 -21.51 -20.89 2.29
N ASN A 288 -21.79 -22.11 2.75
CA ASN A 288 -22.37 -22.30 4.08
C ASN A 288 -21.42 -21.74 5.15
N PRO A 289 -21.94 -20.94 6.11
CA PRO A 289 -21.12 -20.36 7.17
C PRO A 289 -20.67 -21.47 8.13
N MET A 290 -19.44 -21.34 8.64
CA MET A 290 -18.97 -22.24 9.70
C MET A 290 -19.82 -22.04 10.97
N HIS A 291 -19.97 -23.10 11.76
CA HIS A 291 -20.50 -22.98 13.11
C HIS A 291 -19.40 -22.46 14.04
N TYR A 292 -19.58 -21.24 14.53
CA TYR A 292 -18.72 -20.62 15.52
C TYR A 292 -19.18 -21.07 16.90
N HIS A 293 -18.55 -22.12 17.44
CA HIS A 293 -18.91 -22.65 18.75
C HIS A 293 -18.56 -21.63 19.85
N SER A 294 -19.57 -21.12 20.54
CA SER A 294 -19.42 -20.43 21.81
C SER A 294 -19.65 -21.44 22.94
N ASP A 295 -18.66 -22.28 23.23
CA ASP A 295 -18.71 -23.04 24.48
C ASP A 295 -18.84 -22.02 25.63
N PRO A 296 -19.76 -22.24 26.60
CA PRO A 296 -19.94 -21.30 27.68
C PRO A 296 -18.59 -21.09 28.41
N PRO A 297 -18.27 -19.86 28.82
CA PRO A 297 -17.03 -19.59 29.52
C PRO A 297 -16.88 -20.54 30.71
N LYS A 298 -15.66 -21.04 30.94
CA LYS A 298 -15.39 -21.87 32.12
C LYS A 298 -15.55 -21.03 33.38
N GLU A 299 -16.71 -21.14 34.01
CA GLU A 299 -16.99 -20.44 35.25
C GLU A 299 -16.26 -21.10 36.42
N ARG A 300 -15.49 -20.30 37.16
CA ARG A 300 -14.91 -20.71 38.43
C ARG A 300 -15.75 -20.14 39.57
N LYS A 301 -16.30 -21.03 40.40
CA LYS A 301 -17.11 -20.65 41.57
C LYS A 301 -16.29 -20.06 42.72
N ALA A 302 -14.98 -20.34 42.78
CA ALA A 302 -14.09 -19.79 43.79
C ALA A 302 -13.57 -18.40 43.41
N SER A 303 -13.23 -17.58 44.41
CA SER A 303 -12.61 -16.27 44.20
C SER A 303 -11.31 -16.37 43.40
N ILE A 304 -11.11 -15.45 42.45
CA ILE A 304 -9.90 -15.34 41.63
C ILE A 304 -8.75 -14.79 42.49
N GLY A 305 -7.66 -15.55 42.60
CA GLY A 305 -6.42 -15.13 43.26
C GLY A 305 -5.32 -14.70 42.29
N VAL A 306 -4.21 -14.18 42.83
CA VAL A 306 -3.05 -13.77 42.02
C VAL A 306 -2.45 -14.92 41.21
N GLN A 307 -2.37 -16.11 41.80
CA GLN A 307 -1.85 -17.29 41.09
C GLN A 307 -2.69 -17.63 39.86
N ASP A 308 -4.00 -17.49 39.93
CA ASP A 308 -4.89 -17.76 38.80
C ASP A 308 -4.63 -16.79 37.64
N MET A 309 -4.36 -15.52 37.95
CA MET A 309 -3.98 -14.52 36.94
C MET A 309 -2.63 -14.86 36.30
N VAL A 310 -1.64 -15.28 37.11
CA VAL A 310 -0.32 -15.71 36.61
C VAL A 310 -0.45 -16.94 35.71
N ASP A 311 -1.23 -17.94 36.13
CA ASP A 311 -1.45 -19.17 35.37
C ASP A 311 -2.16 -18.88 34.05
N PHE A 312 -3.19 -18.04 34.07
CA PHE A 312 -3.89 -17.60 32.85
C PHE A 312 -2.94 -16.88 31.89
N PHE A 313 -2.12 -15.96 32.38
CA PHE A 313 -1.16 -15.23 31.56
C PHE A 313 -0.10 -16.17 30.95
N CYS A 314 0.39 -17.13 31.74
CA CYS A 314 1.32 -18.15 31.24
C CYS A 314 0.68 -19.05 30.18
N GLN A 315 -0.59 -19.43 30.36
CA GLN A 315 -1.34 -20.20 29.37
C GLN A 315 -1.57 -19.39 28.09
N TYR A 316 -1.91 -18.10 28.20
CA TYR A 316 -2.07 -17.19 27.08
C TYR A 316 -0.79 -17.11 26.24
N ILE A 317 0.36 -16.84 26.86
CA ILE A 317 1.65 -16.76 26.16
C ILE A 317 2.01 -18.07 25.47
N LYS A 318 1.80 -19.21 26.13
CA LYS A 318 2.09 -20.54 25.57
C LYS A 318 1.15 -20.86 24.39
N GLY A 319 -0.12 -20.50 24.53
CA GLY A 319 -1.21 -20.82 23.63
C GLY A 319 -1.36 -19.90 22.43
N ASP A 320 -0.84 -18.67 22.49
CA ASP A 320 -0.95 -17.73 21.37
C ASP A 320 -0.13 -18.24 20.18
N LYS A 321 -0.87 -18.84 19.24
CA LYS A 321 -0.40 -19.41 17.97
C LYS A 321 -1.25 -18.92 16.81
N ILE A 322 -2.06 -17.87 17.00
CA ILE A 322 -3.01 -17.37 15.99
C ILE A 322 -2.27 -17.01 14.71
N GLY A 323 -1.17 -16.27 14.81
CA GLY A 323 -0.35 -15.90 13.64
C GLY A 323 0.27 -17.10 12.92
N LEU A 324 0.63 -18.18 13.63
CA LEU A 324 1.15 -19.40 13.01
C LEU A 324 0.05 -20.17 12.28
N ILE A 325 -1.14 -20.29 12.90
CA ILE A 325 -2.31 -20.95 12.32
C ILE A 325 -2.77 -20.20 11.06
N ALA A 326 -2.87 -18.87 11.12
CA ALA A 326 -3.27 -18.03 10.00
C ALA A 326 -2.28 -18.13 8.82
N ASN A 327 -0.97 -18.11 9.10
CA ASN A 327 0.04 -18.30 8.05
C ASN A 327 -0.03 -19.71 7.46
N ALA A 328 -0.14 -20.76 8.29
CA ALA A 328 -0.27 -22.13 7.81
C ALA A 328 -1.52 -22.31 6.93
N HIS A 329 -2.64 -21.70 7.32
CA HIS A 329 -3.86 -21.70 6.52
C HIS A 329 -3.65 -21.10 5.14
N LEU A 330 -3.02 -19.92 5.04
CA LEU A 330 -2.70 -19.32 3.73
C LEU A 330 -1.84 -20.22 2.86
N VAL A 331 -0.83 -20.88 3.45
CA VAL A 331 0.02 -21.80 2.69
C VAL A 331 -0.75 -23.04 2.23
N TRP A 332 -1.53 -23.68 3.10
CA TRP A 332 -2.32 -24.85 2.72
C TRP A 332 -3.41 -24.51 1.71
N ALA A 333 -4.03 -23.34 1.83
CA ALA A 333 -5.00 -22.84 0.87
C ALA A 333 -4.35 -22.55 -0.48
N ASP A 334 -3.04 -22.29 -0.54
CA ASP A 334 -2.27 -22.10 -1.77
C ASP A 334 -1.85 -23.44 -2.41
N ILE A 335 -1.28 -24.36 -1.61
CA ILE A 335 -0.72 -25.64 -2.08
C ILE A 335 -1.79 -26.65 -2.51
N LEU A 336 -2.88 -26.78 -1.76
CA LEU A 336 -3.85 -27.86 -1.97
C LEU A 336 -4.78 -27.53 -3.13
N ASP A 337 -5.11 -28.55 -3.94
CA ASP A 337 -6.02 -28.41 -5.10
C ASP A 337 -7.43 -27.98 -4.67
N SER A 338 -7.94 -28.55 -3.57
CA SER A 338 -9.20 -28.12 -2.95
C SER A 338 -9.08 -26.79 -2.18
N GLY A 339 -7.86 -26.24 -2.10
CA GLY A 339 -7.56 -24.94 -1.50
C GLY A 339 -8.19 -24.77 -0.11
N ILE A 340 -8.91 -23.67 0.05
CA ILE A 340 -9.61 -23.28 1.26
C ILE A 340 -10.75 -24.23 1.65
N ASN A 341 -11.26 -25.00 0.68
CA ASN A 341 -12.27 -26.04 0.92
C ASN A 341 -11.68 -27.36 1.43
N SER A 342 -10.35 -27.49 1.47
CA SER A 342 -9.69 -28.66 2.05
C SER A 342 -10.05 -28.83 3.53
N HIS A 343 -10.16 -30.08 3.98
CA HIS A 343 -10.38 -30.41 5.39
C HIS A 343 -9.34 -29.73 6.31
N ARG A 344 -8.08 -29.68 5.85
CA ARG A 344 -6.99 -29.04 6.60
C ARG A 344 -7.21 -27.54 6.79
N CYS A 345 -7.61 -26.81 5.74
CA CYS A 345 -7.90 -25.38 5.86
C CYS A 345 -9.11 -25.12 6.78
N ARG A 346 -10.19 -25.91 6.63
CA ARG A 346 -11.38 -25.79 7.48
C ARG A 346 -11.06 -26.01 8.96
N GLU A 347 -10.24 -27.01 9.29
CA GLU A 347 -9.82 -27.27 10.66
C GLU A 347 -8.93 -26.14 11.22
N LEU A 348 -8.01 -25.60 10.42
CA LEU A 348 -7.19 -24.45 10.83
C LEU A 348 -8.04 -23.19 11.06
N ALA A 349 -9.04 -22.93 10.22
CA ALA A 349 -9.99 -21.83 10.41
C ALA A 349 -10.77 -22.00 11.72
N ARG A 350 -11.26 -23.22 12.01
CA ARG A 350 -11.95 -23.55 13.27
C ARG A 350 -11.05 -23.33 14.49
N LYS A 351 -9.79 -23.78 14.44
CA LYS A 351 -8.82 -23.54 15.53
C LYS A 351 -8.51 -22.07 15.71
N CYS A 352 -8.43 -21.30 14.62
CA CYS A 352 -8.20 -19.86 14.69
C CYS A 352 -9.34 -19.15 15.41
N ALA A 353 -10.59 -19.48 15.06
CA ALA A 353 -11.78 -18.94 15.71
C ALA A 353 -11.80 -19.23 17.23
N VAL A 354 -11.56 -20.47 17.64
CA VAL A 354 -11.50 -20.84 19.07
C VAL A 354 -10.40 -20.06 19.80
N ASN A 355 -9.21 -19.94 19.19
CA ASN A 355 -8.09 -19.26 19.83
C ASN A 355 -8.29 -17.74 19.93
N LEU A 356 -9.03 -17.11 19.00
CA LEU A 356 -9.37 -15.68 19.07
C LEU A 356 -10.25 -15.35 20.29
N ASP A 357 -11.14 -16.27 20.66
CA ASP A 357 -12.01 -16.13 21.84
C ASP A 357 -11.40 -16.72 23.12
N PHE A 358 -10.15 -17.20 23.10
CA PHE A 358 -9.49 -17.75 24.28
C PHE A 358 -9.55 -16.80 25.48
N ALA A 359 -9.29 -15.51 25.26
CA ALA A 359 -9.31 -14.52 26.34
C ALA A 359 -10.67 -14.41 27.04
N LYS A 360 -11.76 -14.79 26.36
CA LYS A 360 -13.13 -14.77 26.88
C LYS A 360 -13.55 -16.12 27.45
N CYS A 361 -13.23 -17.22 26.75
CA CYS A 361 -13.78 -18.54 27.04
C CYS A 361 -12.83 -19.47 27.83
N GLY A 362 -11.51 -19.22 27.77
CA GLY A 362 -10.49 -20.03 28.44
C GLY A 362 -10.14 -21.34 27.73
N ASP A 363 -10.49 -21.49 26.44
CA ASP A 363 -10.14 -22.64 25.61
C ASP A 363 -9.07 -22.32 24.56
N LEU A 364 -8.04 -23.17 24.49
CA LEU A 364 -6.96 -23.11 23.50
C LEU A 364 -6.88 -24.42 22.71
N LYS A 365 -6.79 -24.31 21.39
CA LYS A 365 -6.40 -25.40 20.51
C LYS A 365 -4.95 -25.20 20.06
N GLY A 366 -4.13 -26.21 20.33
CA GLY A 366 -2.72 -26.22 19.94
C GLY A 366 -2.51 -26.32 18.42
N PHE A 367 -1.30 -25.95 18.00
CA PHE A 367 -0.83 -26.07 16.62
C PHE A 367 0.14 -27.25 16.52
N GLN A 368 -0.25 -28.29 15.79
CA GLN A 368 0.47 -29.56 15.70
C GLN A 368 1.59 -29.49 14.65
N ASN A 369 2.59 -30.38 14.78
CA ASN A 369 3.68 -30.44 13.80
C ASN A 369 3.20 -30.86 12.40
N SER A 370 2.19 -31.73 12.31
CA SER A 370 1.55 -32.16 11.05
C SER A 370 0.82 -31.02 10.30
N GLU A 371 0.52 -29.93 11.00
CA GLU A 371 -0.15 -28.76 10.44
C GLU A 371 0.83 -27.72 9.90
N LYS A 372 2.14 -27.89 10.17
CA LYS A 372 3.18 -27.02 9.63
C LYS A 372 3.37 -27.32 8.14
N PRO A 373 3.30 -26.29 7.28
CA PRO A 373 3.61 -26.48 5.87
C PRO A 373 5.06 -26.92 5.66
N PRO A 374 5.32 -27.87 4.74
CA PRO A 374 6.69 -28.32 4.43
C PRO A 374 7.47 -27.29 3.61
N MET A 375 6.77 -26.49 2.81
CA MET A 375 7.31 -25.40 2.00
C MET A 375 6.40 -24.18 2.06
N TYR A 376 6.92 -23.02 1.69
CA TYR A 376 6.21 -21.73 1.74
C TYR A 376 6.13 -21.09 0.36
N PRO A 377 5.06 -20.37 0.03
CA PRO A 377 4.99 -19.65 -1.23
C PRO A 377 5.93 -18.44 -1.23
N ASP A 378 6.40 -18.07 -2.41
CA ASP A 378 7.32 -16.95 -2.67
C ASP A 378 6.85 -15.62 -2.04
N PHE A 379 5.55 -15.36 -1.99
CA PHE A 379 5.00 -14.15 -1.36
C PHE A 379 5.18 -14.07 0.17
N MET A 380 5.66 -15.14 0.82
CA MET A 380 6.03 -15.14 2.24
C MET A 380 7.51 -14.85 2.50
N GLU A 381 8.33 -14.71 1.45
CA GLU A 381 9.73 -14.30 1.52
C GLU A 381 10.57 -15.14 2.50
N LYS A 382 10.48 -16.47 2.36
CA LYS A 382 11.21 -17.43 3.22
C LYS A 382 12.35 -18.14 2.52
N LEU A 383 12.70 -17.73 1.30
CA LEU A 383 13.69 -18.42 0.46
C LEU A 383 15.11 -18.44 1.06
N ASP A 384 15.40 -17.56 2.02
CA ASP A 384 16.66 -17.52 2.78
C ASP A 384 16.71 -18.55 3.92
N THR A 385 15.55 -19.03 4.39
CA THR A 385 15.42 -19.76 5.66
C THR A 385 14.58 -21.03 5.59
N LYS A 386 13.78 -21.22 4.53
CA LYS A 386 12.83 -22.33 4.34
C LYS A 386 12.74 -22.72 2.87
N ASN A 387 12.33 -23.98 2.64
CA ASN A 387 11.93 -24.45 1.33
C ASN A 387 10.78 -23.57 0.80
N THR A 388 10.91 -23.08 -0.43
CA THR A 388 10.01 -22.09 -1.01
C THR A 388 9.67 -22.47 -2.45
N TYR A 389 8.42 -22.20 -2.86
CA TYR A 389 7.94 -22.45 -4.22
C TYR A 389 7.26 -21.20 -4.81
N CYS A 390 7.18 -21.11 -6.14
CA CYS A 390 6.45 -20.06 -6.84
C CYS A 390 4.93 -20.30 -6.73
N SER A 391 4.20 -19.45 -6.02
CA SER A 391 2.73 -19.54 -5.98
C SER A 391 2.16 -19.20 -7.36
N ARG A 392 1.29 -20.08 -7.87
CA ARG A 392 0.55 -19.88 -9.14
C ARG A 392 -0.70 -19.01 -8.93
N LYS A 393 -1.14 -18.84 -7.69
CA LYS A 393 -2.34 -18.08 -7.31
C LYS A 393 -2.08 -16.58 -7.29
N VAL A 394 -3.16 -15.81 -7.20
CA VAL A 394 -3.17 -14.36 -7.33
C VAL A 394 -2.25 -13.68 -6.30
N LEU A 395 -2.12 -14.20 -5.08
CA LEU A 395 -1.21 -13.64 -4.07
C LEU A 395 0.25 -13.67 -4.50
N GLY A 396 0.69 -14.76 -5.15
CA GLY A 396 2.03 -14.86 -5.74
C GLY A 396 2.23 -13.85 -6.86
N GLN A 397 1.23 -13.73 -7.75
CA GLN A 397 1.27 -12.78 -8.87
C GLN A 397 1.35 -11.32 -8.39
N LEU A 398 0.50 -10.94 -7.43
CA LEU A 398 0.47 -9.63 -6.79
C LEU A 398 1.80 -9.29 -6.11
N TYR A 399 2.39 -10.26 -5.40
CA TYR A 399 3.68 -10.09 -4.74
C TYR A 399 4.81 -9.81 -5.75
N ARG A 400 4.94 -10.66 -6.78
CA ARG A 400 5.99 -10.53 -7.80
C ARG A 400 5.85 -9.21 -8.56
N ASN A 401 4.63 -8.77 -8.84
CA ASN A 401 4.37 -7.47 -9.47
C ASN A 401 4.88 -6.31 -8.60
N CYS A 402 4.58 -6.31 -7.30
CA CYS A 402 5.10 -5.30 -6.37
C CYS A 402 6.62 -5.36 -6.21
N LYS A 403 7.21 -6.56 -6.17
CA LYS A 403 8.65 -6.75 -6.01
C LYS A 403 9.44 -6.09 -7.14
N LYS A 404 8.95 -6.19 -8.39
CA LYS A 404 9.53 -5.53 -9.56
C LYS A 404 9.53 -4.00 -9.44
N VAL A 405 8.42 -3.43 -8.96
CA VAL A 405 8.34 -1.99 -8.70
C VAL A 405 9.27 -1.57 -7.56
N GLU A 406 9.36 -2.36 -6.48
CA GLU A 406 10.27 -2.08 -5.35
C GLU A 406 11.73 -2.02 -5.84
N LEU A 407 12.15 -3.01 -6.62
CA LEU A 407 13.49 -3.04 -7.20
C LEU A 407 13.77 -1.83 -8.08
N SER A 408 12.78 -1.41 -8.87
CA SER A 408 12.89 -0.25 -9.78
C SER A 408 13.31 1.06 -9.09
N THR A 409 13.09 1.14 -7.77
CA THR A 409 13.34 2.33 -6.94
C THR A 409 14.63 2.28 -6.13
N GLU A 410 15.43 1.23 -6.29
CA GLU A 410 16.61 1.03 -5.45
C GLU A 410 17.80 1.93 -5.81
N CYS A 411 18.63 2.26 -4.80
CA CYS A 411 19.87 3.04 -4.91
C CYS A 411 19.68 4.39 -5.60
N LEU A 412 18.46 4.94 -5.49
CA LEU A 412 18.13 6.26 -5.96
C LEU A 412 18.62 7.31 -4.96
N GLU A 413 19.81 7.83 -5.20
CA GLU A 413 20.23 9.09 -4.63
C GLU A 413 19.51 10.21 -5.38
N VAL A 414 18.55 10.85 -4.70
CA VAL A 414 17.93 12.06 -5.23
C VAL A 414 18.59 13.24 -4.55
N VAL A 415 19.48 13.91 -5.29
CA VAL A 415 19.96 15.24 -4.91
C VAL A 415 18.94 16.25 -5.41
N GLU A 416 18.20 16.85 -4.48
CA GLU A 416 17.22 17.89 -4.81
C GLU A 416 17.90 19.25 -4.74
N GLU A 417 18.32 19.77 -5.89
CA GLU A 417 18.59 21.20 -6.00
C GLU A 417 17.26 21.95 -5.83
N SER A 418 17.12 22.61 -4.68
CA SER A 418 15.89 23.28 -4.27
C SER A 418 16.10 24.79 -4.25
N LEU A 419 15.58 25.47 -5.26
CA LEU A 419 15.44 26.92 -5.26
C LEU A 419 14.03 27.29 -4.78
N PRO A 420 13.84 28.34 -3.97
CA PRO A 420 12.50 28.79 -3.56
C PRO A 420 11.65 29.21 -4.77
N ASP A 421 10.33 29.04 -4.69
CA ASP A 421 9.38 29.60 -5.68
C ASP A 421 9.38 31.14 -5.57
N PRO A 422 9.79 31.88 -6.62
CA PRO A 422 9.88 33.34 -6.56
C PRO A 422 8.53 34.01 -6.27
N ARG A 423 7.41 33.39 -6.65
CA ARG A 423 6.06 33.95 -6.40
C ARG A 423 5.73 34.05 -4.91
N LEU A 424 6.39 33.25 -4.08
CA LEU A 424 6.20 33.24 -2.64
C LEU A 424 7.18 34.16 -1.90
N LEU A 425 8.03 34.90 -2.62
CA LEU A 425 9.02 35.83 -2.07
C LEU A 425 8.56 37.28 -2.33
N LEU A 426 7.80 37.83 -1.39
CA LEU A 426 7.23 39.18 -1.47
C LEU A 426 8.22 40.26 -1.02
N GLU A 427 8.23 41.40 -1.69
CA GLU A 427 8.99 42.57 -1.21
C GLU A 427 8.44 43.06 0.15
N GLY A 428 9.33 43.40 1.08
CA GLY A 428 8.96 43.86 2.44
C GLY A 428 8.87 42.74 3.48
N ARG A 429 9.05 41.47 3.09
CA ARG A 429 9.13 40.32 4.00
C ARG A 429 10.34 40.39 4.95
N GLU A 430 11.35 41.17 4.59
CA GLU A 430 12.61 41.32 5.32
C GLU A 430 12.39 41.72 6.78
N GLN A 431 11.32 42.48 7.07
CA GLN A 431 10.96 42.89 8.43
C GLN A 431 10.61 41.71 9.36
N PHE A 432 10.16 40.57 8.81
CA PHE A 432 9.75 39.39 9.58
C PHE A 432 10.82 38.29 9.64
N LEU A 433 11.98 38.44 8.97
CA LEU A 433 12.98 37.37 8.87
C LEU A 433 13.57 36.92 10.21
N LYS A 434 13.79 37.85 11.15
CA LYS A 434 14.34 37.54 12.48
C LYS A 434 13.35 36.71 13.32
N GLU A 435 12.07 37.08 13.24
CA GLU A 435 10.98 36.36 13.90
C GLU A 435 10.80 34.97 13.27
N ALA A 436 10.73 34.91 11.93
CA ALA A 436 10.63 33.68 11.15
C ALA A 436 11.76 32.69 11.46
N THR A 437 13.01 33.19 11.57
CA THR A 437 14.17 32.38 11.99
C THR A 437 14.00 31.78 13.38
N SER A 438 13.45 32.57 14.31
CA SER A 438 13.23 32.10 15.69
C SER A 438 12.11 31.06 15.76
N ALA A 439 11.02 31.28 15.02
CA ALA A 439 9.90 30.34 14.90
C ALA A 439 10.34 29.02 14.21
N TYR A 440 11.09 29.11 13.11
CA TYR A 440 11.66 27.95 12.43
C TYR A 440 12.51 27.10 13.38
N LYS A 441 13.43 27.72 14.14
CA LYS A 441 14.28 26.99 15.10
C LYS A 441 13.47 26.29 16.18
N ARG A 442 12.39 26.90 16.68
CA ARG A 442 11.47 26.27 17.65
C ARG A 442 10.75 25.07 17.03
N TYR A 443 10.17 25.24 15.85
CA TYR A 443 9.47 24.19 15.12
C TYR A 443 10.41 23.01 14.79
N ALA A 444 11.55 23.31 14.17
CA ALA A 444 12.55 22.34 13.77
C ALA A 444 13.08 21.56 14.98
N LYS A 445 13.30 22.21 16.14
CA LYS A 445 13.68 21.53 17.38
C LYS A 445 12.62 20.51 17.83
N LYS A 446 11.33 20.86 17.76
CA LYS A 446 10.22 19.95 18.12
C LYS A 446 10.16 18.75 17.17
N ILE A 447 10.20 18.99 15.86
CA ILE A 447 10.18 17.91 14.86
C ILE A 447 11.40 16.99 15.02
N ARG A 448 12.61 17.54 15.16
CA ARG A 448 13.83 16.76 15.40
C ARG A 448 13.75 15.95 16.71
N ALA A 449 13.13 16.49 17.76
CA ALA A 449 12.89 15.75 18.99
C ALA A 449 11.95 14.56 18.78
N LEU A 450 10.90 14.70 17.97
CA LEU A 450 10.04 13.58 17.56
C LEU A 450 10.83 12.54 16.76
N LEU A 451 11.55 12.96 15.71
CA LEU A 451 12.37 12.04 14.90
C LEU A 451 13.35 11.23 15.76
N LYS A 452 14.04 11.89 16.70
CA LYS A 452 14.98 11.25 17.62
C LYS A 452 14.27 10.30 18.60
N SER A 453 13.14 10.71 19.18
CA SER A 453 12.39 9.91 20.17
C SER A 453 11.83 8.65 19.54
N TYR A 454 11.30 8.78 18.31
CA TYR A 454 10.70 7.67 17.58
C TYR A 454 11.68 6.91 16.66
N ARG A 455 12.96 7.34 16.60
CA ARG A 455 14.02 6.81 15.73
C ARG A 455 13.61 6.74 14.25
N ILE A 456 12.97 7.80 13.78
CA ILE A 456 12.53 7.97 12.39
C ILE A 456 13.64 8.65 11.60
N GLU A 457 13.91 8.18 10.38
CA GLU A 457 15.06 8.62 9.58
C GLU A 457 14.81 10.01 8.97
N THR A 458 13.58 10.31 8.55
CA THR A 458 13.27 11.55 7.81
C THR A 458 12.03 12.28 8.31
N GLU A 459 12.00 13.59 8.09
CA GLU A 459 10.85 14.44 8.36
C GLU A 459 9.58 13.95 7.62
N SER A 460 9.71 13.63 6.33
CA SER A 460 8.61 13.14 5.50
C SER A 460 7.98 11.87 6.03
N GLU A 461 8.75 10.93 6.60
CA GLU A 461 8.18 9.70 7.19
C GLU A 461 7.31 10.00 8.42
N ALA A 462 7.73 10.95 9.26
CA ALA A 462 6.97 11.32 10.45
C ALA A 462 5.67 12.05 10.08
N LEU A 463 5.73 13.06 9.20
CA LEU A 463 4.53 13.83 8.84
C LEU A 463 3.56 13.04 7.97
N SER A 464 4.05 12.17 7.08
CA SER A 464 3.15 11.34 6.27
C SER A 464 2.56 10.15 7.02
N GLY A 465 3.07 9.80 8.21
CA GLY A 465 2.75 8.55 8.88
C GLY A 465 3.31 7.31 8.15
N ALA A 466 4.28 7.50 7.25
CA ALA A 466 4.87 6.47 6.39
C ALA A 466 6.20 5.93 6.94
N VAL A 467 6.24 5.62 8.23
CA VAL A 467 7.45 5.18 8.93
C VAL A 467 7.96 3.84 8.37
N SER A 468 9.16 3.84 7.78
CA SER A 468 9.70 2.65 7.10
C SER A 468 10.25 1.57 8.04
N LYS A 469 10.85 1.98 9.17
CA LYS A 469 11.41 1.10 10.21
C LYS A 469 11.03 1.60 11.60
N LEU A 470 10.28 0.80 12.34
CA LEU A 470 10.09 0.99 13.78
C LEU A 470 11.18 0.24 14.54
N SER A 471 11.71 0.87 15.60
CA SER A 471 12.79 0.29 16.41
C SER A 471 12.38 -1.04 17.07
N LYS A 472 13.34 -1.90 17.45
CA LYS A 472 13.03 -3.18 18.13
C LYS A 472 12.21 -2.99 19.42
N TYR A 473 12.49 -1.94 20.20
CA TYR A 473 11.71 -1.56 21.39
C TYR A 473 10.26 -1.17 21.04
N MET A 474 10.02 -0.67 19.82
CA MET A 474 8.68 -0.34 19.33
C MET A 474 7.94 -1.54 18.72
N LYS A 475 8.59 -2.70 18.55
CA LYS A 475 7.91 -3.94 18.13
C LYS A 475 7.21 -4.66 19.28
N GLU A 476 7.55 -4.31 20.53
CA GLU A 476 6.94 -4.86 21.74
C GLU A 476 5.57 -4.21 22.03
N ASN A 477 5.35 -2.98 21.56
CA ASN A 477 4.04 -2.31 21.54
C ASN A 477 3.38 -2.50 20.17
N ASP A 478 2.05 -2.38 20.07
CA ASP A 478 1.35 -2.43 18.79
C ASP A 478 1.86 -1.28 17.88
N PRO A 479 2.45 -1.60 16.71
CA PRO A 479 2.92 -0.59 15.76
C PRO A 479 1.85 0.42 15.34
N THR A 480 0.58 0.00 15.38
CA THR A 480 -0.58 0.82 15.02
C THR A 480 -0.82 1.91 16.06
N ASP A 481 -0.80 1.56 17.35
CA ASP A 481 -0.98 2.51 18.45
C ASP A 481 0.15 3.54 18.45
N MET A 482 1.38 3.11 18.21
CA MET A 482 2.53 4.01 18.12
C MET A 482 2.44 4.97 16.93
N ALA A 483 1.93 4.51 15.77
CA ALA A 483 1.68 5.38 14.63
C ALA A 483 0.62 6.43 14.97
N MET A 484 -0.46 6.05 15.64
CA MET A 484 -1.50 6.99 16.09
C MET A 484 -0.96 8.03 17.07
N VAL A 485 -0.13 7.63 18.04
CA VAL A 485 0.51 8.57 18.96
C VAL A 485 1.42 9.54 18.20
N LEU A 486 2.25 9.04 17.28
CA LEU A 486 3.12 9.89 16.47
C LEU A 486 2.32 10.91 15.65
N GLU A 487 1.27 10.45 14.97
CA GLU A 487 0.38 11.31 14.18
C GLU A 487 -0.22 12.43 15.04
N SER A 488 -0.74 12.09 16.22
CA SER A 488 -1.28 13.06 17.19
C SER A 488 -0.21 14.06 17.68
N GLN A 489 1.02 13.61 17.92
CA GLN A 489 2.11 14.50 18.34
C GLN A 489 2.54 15.45 17.21
N VAL A 490 2.62 14.97 15.97
CA VAL A 490 2.91 15.82 14.80
C VAL A 490 1.81 16.86 14.62
N GLU A 491 0.55 16.45 14.67
CA GLU A 491 -0.61 17.34 14.57
C GLU A 491 -0.59 18.42 15.66
N HIS A 492 -0.26 18.05 16.90
CA HIS A 492 -0.09 19.00 17.99
C HIS A 492 1.00 20.04 17.69
N VAL A 493 2.16 19.62 17.16
CA VAL A 493 3.26 20.53 16.82
C VAL A 493 2.84 21.50 15.70
N VAL A 494 2.18 20.99 14.65
CA VAL A 494 1.68 21.80 13.53
C VAL A 494 0.65 22.82 14.03
N ARG A 495 -0.36 22.38 14.79
CA ARG A 495 -1.40 23.25 15.34
C ARG A 495 -0.83 24.35 16.23
N ARG A 496 0.06 24.02 17.17
CA ARG A 496 0.71 25.00 18.04
C ARG A 496 1.54 26.03 17.28
N THR A 497 2.20 25.60 16.20
CA THR A 497 3.01 26.50 15.37
C THR A 497 2.14 27.42 14.54
N ARG A 498 0.97 26.93 14.10
CA ARG A 498 -0.05 27.75 13.45
C ARG A 498 -0.63 28.80 14.42
N GLU A 499 -0.96 28.41 15.65
CA GLU A 499 -1.41 29.34 16.70
C GLU A 499 -0.38 30.44 16.96
N GLU A 500 0.91 30.09 16.97
CA GLU A 500 2.00 31.04 17.13
C GLU A 500 2.07 32.06 15.98
N PHE A 501 1.85 31.62 14.73
CA PHE A 501 1.81 32.52 13.57
C PHE A 501 0.75 33.62 13.72
N PHE A 502 -0.47 33.23 14.12
CA PHE A 502 -1.64 34.11 14.28
C PHE A 502 -1.78 34.70 15.69
N SER A 503 -0.74 34.60 16.53
CA SER A 503 -0.79 35.15 17.89
C SER A 503 -0.83 36.68 17.91
N GLU A 504 -0.30 37.32 16.87
CA GLU A 504 -0.37 38.76 16.62
C GLU A 504 -1.54 39.06 15.68
N GLN A 505 -2.37 40.05 16.03
CA GLN A 505 -3.41 40.54 15.13
C GLN A 505 -2.79 41.42 14.05
N LEU A 506 -2.43 40.79 12.94
CA LEU A 506 -1.90 41.44 11.74
C LEU A 506 -3.02 41.62 10.71
N ASP A 507 -2.89 42.63 9.83
CA ASP A 507 -3.73 42.69 8.64
C ASP A 507 -3.28 41.64 7.59
N GLU A 508 -4.13 41.39 6.59
CA GLU A 508 -3.86 40.37 5.57
C GLU A 508 -2.56 40.62 4.79
N ALA A 509 -2.14 41.88 4.63
CA ALA A 509 -0.90 42.21 3.92
C ALA A 509 0.33 41.81 4.75
N HIS A 510 0.35 42.15 6.04
CA HIS A 510 1.42 41.78 6.96
C HIS A 510 1.46 40.26 7.20
N GLU A 511 0.31 39.57 7.26
CA GLU A 511 0.26 38.10 7.31
C GLU A 511 0.96 37.47 6.09
N LYS A 512 0.71 37.98 4.88
CA LYS A 512 1.37 37.50 3.65
C LYS A 512 2.89 37.72 3.68
N LEU A 513 3.34 38.89 4.13
CA LEU A 513 4.77 39.19 4.29
C LEU A 513 5.44 38.25 5.32
N LYS A 514 4.75 37.98 6.43
CA LYS A 514 5.20 37.05 7.47
C LYS A 514 5.29 35.61 6.95
N ALA A 515 4.28 35.14 6.23
CA ALA A 515 4.29 33.81 5.60
C ALA A 515 5.39 33.69 4.53
N SER A 516 5.61 34.75 3.74
CA SER A 516 6.70 34.83 2.77
C SER A 516 8.08 34.74 3.44
N ALA A 517 8.27 35.40 4.59
CA ALA A 517 9.49 35.29 5.40
C ALA A 517 9.69 33.87 5.96
N TRP A 518 8.62 33.21 6.43
CA TRP A 518 8.66 31.81 6.86
C TRP A 518 9.10 30.89 5.71
N TYR A 519 8.59 31.13 4.50
CA TYR A 519 8.98 30.39 3.31
C TYR A 519 10.46 30.58 3.00
N GLN A 520 10.95 31.83 2.89
CA GLN A 520 12.37 32.12 2.59
C GLN A 520 13.34 31.46 3.59
N VAL A 521 13.13 31.68 4.89
CA VAL A 521 13.99 31.15 5.95
C VAL A 521 14.12 29.62 5.87
N THR A 522 13.06 28.94 5.45
CA THR A 522 13.09 27.48 5.28
C THR A 522 14.14 27.02 4.26
N TYR A 523 14.32 27.72 3.14
CA TYR A 523 15.32 27.39 2.13
C TYR A 523 16.72 27.86 2.53
N GLU A 524 16.84 29.02 3.18
CA GLU A 524 18.14 29.55 3.65
C GLU A 524 18.77 28.64 4.72
N LEU A 525 17.95 28.09 5.62
CA LEU A 525 18.40 27.22 6.71
C LEU A 525 18.41 25.73 6.32
N GLN A 526 18.09 25.40 5.07
CA GLN A 526 18.07 24.01 4.59
C GLN A 526 19.47 23.37 4.64
N SER A 527 20.49 24.14 4.24
CA SER A 527 21.87 23.66 4.07
C SER A 527 22.70 23.63 5.36
N SER A 528 22.33 24.42 6.38
CA SER A 528 23.14 24.62 7.59
C SER A 528 22.64 23.83 8.81
N GLU A 529 21.36 23.48 8.87
CA GLU A 529 20.77 22.81 10.03
C GLU A 529 20.13 21.43 9.73
N GLY A 530 20.33 20.85 8.54
CA GLY A 530 19.62 19.63 8.11
C GLY A 530 18.11 19.90 7.98
N GLY A 531 17.77 20.80 7.05
CA GLY A 531 16.50 21.54 6.95
C GLY A 531 15.21 20.78 7.24
N ILE A 532 14.27 21.45 7.91
CA ILE A 532 12.90 20.99 8.18
C ILE A 532 11.96 21.75 7.23
N GLN A 533 11.52 21.08 6.16
CA GLN A 533 10.84 21.71 5.03
C GLN A 533 9.34 21.92 5.24
N SER A 534 8.72 21.27 6.24
CA SER A 534 7.27 21.42 6.49
C SER A 534 6.87 22.76 7.12
N PHE A 535 7.82 23.50 7.69
CA PHE A 535 7.56 24.71 8.49
C PHE A 535 6.64 25.76 7.83
N PRO A 536 6.87 26.21 6.58
CA PRO A 536 6.06 27.26 5.98
C PRO A 536 4.66 26.73 5.61
N TRP A 537 4.53 25.43 5.37
CA TRP A 537 3.27 24.79 4.98
C TRP A 537 2.25 24.65 6.11
N VAL A 538 2.67 24.92 7.35
CA VAL A 538 1.78 25.10 8.52
C VAL A 538 0.75 26.22 8.28
N VAL A 539 1.10 27.21 7.46
CA VAL A 539 0.23 28.31 7.00
C VAL A 539 -0.02 28.26 5.49
N SER A 540 -0.20 27.04 4.97
CA SER A 540 -0.45 26.78 3.54
C SER A 540 -1.58 27.62 2.94
N ASP A 541 -2.63 27.92 3.70
CA ASP A 541 -3.73 28.79 3.30
C ASP A 541 -3.29 30.24 3.02
N VAL A 542 -2.40 30.80 3.84
CA VAL A 542 -1.84 32.15 3.62
C VAL A 542 -0.93 32.15 2.39
N LEU A 543 -0.08 31.12 2.24
CA LEU A 543 0.79 30.96 1.06
C LEU A 543 -0.02 30.82 -0.23
N MET A 544 -1.13 30.08 -0.22
CA MET A 544 -2.03 29.99 -1.38
C MET A 544 -2.58 31.36 -1.78
N ARG A 545 -2.97 32.21 -0.81
CA ARG A 545 -3.45 33.58 -1.10
C ARG A 545 -2.37 34.45 -1.74
N ILE A 546 -1.08 34.23 -1.46
CA ILE A 546 0.02 34.94 -2.14
C ILE A 546 0.04 34.59 -3.63
N VAL A 547 -0.03 33.29 -3.96
CA VAL A 547 0.03 32.82 -5.35
C VAL A 547 -1.15 33.30 -6.17
N VAL A 548 -2.37 33.24 -5.62
CA VAL A 548 -3.59 33.72 -6.29
C VAL A 548 -3.46 35.20 -6.68
N ASN A 549 -2.91 36.04 -5.81
CA ASN A 549 -2.73 37.47 -6.07
C ASN A 549 -1.58 37.80 -7.04
N THR A 550 -0.60 36.91 -7.16
CA THR A 550 0.58 37.12 -8.04
C THR A 550 0.33 36.62 -9.46
N SER A 551 -0.57 35.65 -9.63
CA SER A 551 -0.88 35.00 -10.92
C SER A 551 -1.58 35.93 -11.93
N SER A 552 -2.08 37.10 -11.48
CA SER A 552 -2.67 38.13 -12.36
C SER A 552 -1.66 39.11 -12.96
N CYS A 553 -0.37 39.09 -12.57
CA CYS A 553 0.56 40.19 -12.89
C CYS A 553 1.92 39.81 -13.50
N LEU A 554 2.31 38.54 -13.61
CA LEU A 554 3.63 38.17 -14.15
C LEU A 554 3.57 36.94 -15.07
N PRO A 555 4.23 36.96 -16.26
CA PRO A 555 4.54 35.73 -16.97
C PRO A 555 5.48 34.88 -16.11
N VAL A 556 5.17 33.59 -15.99
CA VAL A 556 5.94 32.62 -15.19
C VAL A 556 7.42 32.70 -15.59
N PRO A 557 8.36 33.09 -14.70
CA PRO A 557 9.77 33.19 -15.05
C PRO A 557 10.36 31.82 -15.39
N ALA A 558 11.20 31.79 -16.41
CA ALA A 558 11.74 30.62 -17.10
C ALA A 558 12.78 29.75 -16.32
N SER A 559 12.82 29.77 -14.98
CA SER A 559 13.89 29.08 -14.22
C SER A 559 13.53 27.71 -13.62
N ARG A 560 12.30 27.22 -13.80
CA ARG A 560 11.89 25.86 -13.39
C ARG A 560 11.34 25.10 -14.60
N ASN A 561 12.21 24.72 -15.54
CA ASN A 561 11.78 23.77 -16.56
C ASN A 561 11.36 22.48 -15.86
N SER A 562 10.06 22.17 -15.80
CA SER A 562 9.56 20.95 -15.18
C SER A 562 10.23 19.73 -15.81
N PHE A 563 10.27 18.59 -15.09
CA PHE A 563 10.78 17.34 -15.65
C PHE A 563 10.16 17.05 -17.03
N CYS A 564 8.84 17.24 -17.15
CA CYS A 564 8.09 17.09 -18.38
C CYS A 564 8.55 18.05 -19.49
N GLN A 565 8.86 19.31 -19.18
CA GLN A 565 9.38 20.26 -20.19
C GLN A 565 10.77 19.86 -20.67
N ARG A 566 11.69 19.49 -19.76
CA ARG A 566 13.03 19.03 -20.13
C ARG A 566 12.99 17.75 -20.98
N LEU A 567 12.12 16.80 -20.61
CA LEU A 567 11.91 15.56 -21.36
C LEU A 567 11.31 15.83 -22.74
N GLY A 568 10.35 16.77 -22.84
CA GLY A 568 9.75 17.17 -24.11
C GLY A 568 10.75 17.82 -25.06
N ALA A 569 11.65 18.67 -24.53
CA ALA A 569 12.69 19.32 -25.31
C ALA A 569 13.66 18.33 -25.97
N LEU A 570 13.91 17.15 -25.36
CA LEU A 570 14.72 16.10 -25.99
C LEU A 570 14.13 15.57 -27.31
N LEU A 571 12.79 15.57 -27.43
CA LEU A 571 12.11 15.08 -28.63
C LEU A 571 11.92 16.15 -29.70
N LEU A 572 11.78 17.41 -29.29
CA LEU A 572 11.59 18.53 -30.21
C LEU A 572 12.90 19.00 -30.86
N GLY A 573 14.06 18.62 -30.31
CA GLY A 573 15.36 19.18 -30.70
C GLY A 573 15.57 20.57 -30.09
N LEU A 574 16.82 20.95 -29.84
CA LEU A 574 17.12 22.32 -29.39
C LEU A 574 16.67 23.32 -30.47
N PRO A 575 16.11 24.50 -30.11
CA PRO A 575 15.77 25.51 -31.10
C PRO A 575 17.03 25.93 -31.85
N HIS A 576 17.03 25.81 -33.19
CA HIS A 576 18.01 26.53 -33.98
C HIS A 576 17.67 28.03 -33.91
N PRO A 577 18.60 28.90 -33.50
CA PRO A 577 18.40 30.34 -33.61
C PRO A 577 18.51 30.70 -35.10
N GLY A 578 17.35 30.85 -35.77
CA GLY A 578 17.25 31.31 -37.15
C GLY A 578 16.75 30.24 -38.12
N GLY A 579 15.42 30.08 -38.19
CA GLY A 579 14.75 29.33 -39.24
C GLY A 579 13.27 29.69 -39.22
N GLY A 580 12.85 30.52 -40.17
CA GLY A 580 11.48 31.02 -40.26
C GLY A 580 10.47 29.92 -40.60
N ASP A 581 9.27 30.10 -40.04
CA ASP A 581 8.06 29.34 -40.37
C ASP A 581 7.82 29.28 -41.88
N GLN A 582 7.64 28.07 -42.40
CA GLN A 582 6.54 27.72 -43.31
C GLN A 582 6.50 26.20 -43.57
N ASP A 583 5.28 25.64 -43.53
CA ASP A 583 4.86 24.24 -43.77
C ASP A 583 5.34 23.13 -42.80
N GLY A 584 4.67 22.99 -41.65
CA GLY A 584 5.17 22.14 -40.55
C GLY A 584 4.29 20.99 -40.01
N THR A 585 3.02 20.84 -40.40
CA THR A 585 2.09 20.00 -39.59
C THR A 585 2.15 18.49 -39.83
N GLN A 586 2.52 18.00 -41.03
CA GLN A 586 2.78 16.55 -41.24
C GLN A 586 4.25 16.15 -41.00
N HIS A 587 5.17 17.11 -41.11
CA HIS A 587 6.60 16.89 -40.90
C HIS A 587 6.96 16.86 -39.41
N GLY A 588 6.24 17.61 -38.56
CA GLY A 588 6.46 17.65 -37.10
C GLY A 588 6.26 16.30 -36.40
N ASP A 589 5.12 15.63 -36.63
CA ASP A 589 4.81 14.35 -35.96
C ASP A 589 5.78 13.24 -36.39
N THR A 590 6.12 13.20 -37.68
CA THR A 590 7.07 12.23 -38.24
C THR A 590 8.48 12.43 -37.66
N GLN A 591 8.90 13.69 -37.48
CA GLN A 591 10.18 14.03 -36.87
C GLN A 591 10.22 13.66 -35.38
N VAL A 592 9.15 13.92 -34.63
CA VAL A 592 9.04 13.56 -33.20
C VAL A 592 9.10 12.05 -33.01
N LEU A 593 8.41 11.27 -33.84
CA LEU A 593 8.47 9.81 -33.83
C LEU A 593 9.85 9.26 -34.19
N THR A 594 10.53 9.88 -35.16
CA THR A 594 11.91 9.53 -35.53
C THR A 594 12.88 9.80 -34.37
N ASN A 595 12.73 10.95 -33.71
CA ASN A 595 13.53 11.32 -32.54
C ASN A 595 13.26 10.38 -31.35
N LEU A 596 12.00 9.97 -31.15
CA LEU A 596 11.62 8.98 -30.14
C LEU A 596 12.29 7.64 -30.40
N LEU A 597 12.22 7.13 -31.63
CA LEU A 597 12.85 5.85 -31.98
C LEU A 597 14.37 5.90 -31.79
N ARG A 598 15.02 6.99 -32.20
CA ARG A 598 16.46 7.21 -31.98
C ARG A 598 16.79 7.21 -30.49
N LEU A 599 16.04 7.97 -29.69
CA LEU A 599 16.23 8.03 -28.24
C LEU A 599 16.10 6.65 -27.59
N MET A 600 15.13 5.84 -28.01
CA MET A 600 14.93 4.48 -27.51
C MET A 600 16.05 3.52 -27.95
N TYR A 601 16.65 3.72 -29.12
CA TYR A 601 17.81 2.94 -29.57
C TYR A 601 19.06 3.30 -28.78
N ASP A 602 19.33 4.59 -28.58
CA ASP A 602 20.45 5.07 -27.76
C ASP A 602 20.34 4.56 -26.32
N TRP A 603 19.11 4.51 -25.79
CA TRP A 603 18.82 3.93 -24.46
C TRP A 603 19.14 2.43 -24.38
N ILE A 604 18.81 1.65 -25.42
CA ILE A 604 19.17 0.22 -25.49
C ILE A 604 20.69 0.05 -25.58
N ASP A 605 21.35 0.85 -26.42
CA ASP A 605 22.80 0.78 -26.66
C ASP A 605 23.58 1.09 -25.39
N SER A 606 23.16 2.13 -24.66
CA SER A 606 23.73 2.48 -23.35
C SER A 606 23.40 1.50 -22.23
N SER A 607 22.49 0.55 -22.46
CA SER A 607 22.06 -0.46 -21.48
C SER A 607 22.55 -1.88 -21.78
N ARG A 608 23.54 -2.03 -22.68
CA ARG A 608 24.06 -3.33 -23.14
C ARG A 608 24.43 -4.30 -21.99
N GLU A 609 25.03 -3.77 -20.92
CA GLU A 609 25.51 -4.56 -19.78
C GLU A 609 24.34 -5.09 -18.95
N PHE A 610 23.36 -4.23 -18.67
CA PHE A 610 22.12 -4.63 -17.97
C PHE A 610 21.32 -5.68 -18.76
N LEU A 611 21.38 -5.63 -20.09
CA LEU A 611 20.70 -6.56 -20.98
C LEU A 611 21.50 -7.86 -21.23
N PHE A 612 22.72 -7.97 -20.68
CA PHE A 612 23.62 -9.10 -20.83
C PHE A 612 23.90 -9.43 -22.30
N VAL A 613 24.09 -8.38 -23.11
CA VAL A 613 24.35 -8.50 -24.55
C VAL A 613 25.83 -8.80 -24.76
N LYS A 614 26.15 -10.01 -25.26
CA LYS A 614 27.54 -10.43 -25.53
C LYS A 614 28.03 -10.08 -26.93
N ASN A 615 27.11 -9.85 -27.90
CA ASN A 615 27.44 -9.51 -29.28
C ASN A 615 26.45 -8.50 -29.89
N THR A 616 26.82 -7.86 -31.00
CA THR A 616 26.03 -6.79 -31.64
C THR A 616 24.72 -7.27 -32.25
N GLU A 617 24.64 -8.54 -32.68
CA GLU A 617 23.41 -9.12 -33.24
C GLU A 617 22.28 -9.22 -32.21
N GLU A 618 22.61 -9.55 -30.95
CA GLU A 618 21.62 -9.62 -29.87
C GLU A 618 20.99 -8.26 -29.56
N LEU A 619 21.74 -7.16 -29.76
CA LEU A 619 21.24 -5.79 -29.61
C LEU A 619 20.12 -5.49 -30.63
N GLY A 620 20.24 -6.03 -31.85
CA GLY A 620 19.24 -5.88 -32.91
C GLY A 620 17.87 -6.46 -32.53
N VAL A 621 17.84 -7.53 -31.74
CA VAL A 621 16.59 -8.14 -31.23
C VAL A 621 15.88 -7.17 -30.27
N TYR A 622 16.61 -6.59 -29.32
CA TYR A 622 16.05 -5.60 -28.39
C TYR A 622 15.53 -4.36 -29.12
N LYS A 623 16.28 -3.85 -30.11
CA LYS A 623 15.85 -2.72 -30.95
C LYS A 623 14.60 -3.04 -31.75
N SER A 624 14.45 -4.26 -32.25
CA SER A 624 13.23 -4.71 -32.95
C SER A 624 12.00 -4.67 -32.05
N ILE A 625 12.12 -5.18 -30.82
CA ILE A 625 11.03 -5.13 -29.82
C ILE A 625 10.65 -3.67 -29.54
N MET A 626 11.64 -2.80 -29.36
CA MET A 626 11.39 -1.40 -29.04
C MET A 626 10.82 -0.60 -30.22
N ARG A 627 11.19 -0.94 -31.46
CA ARG A 627 10.56 -0.38 -32.66
C ARG A 627 9.07 -0.69 -32.70
N GLU A 628 8.68 -1.93 -32.42
CA GLU A 628 7.28 -2.33 -32.39
C GLU A 628 6.50 -1.61 -31.27
N ALA A 629 7.13 -1.44 -30.10
CA ALA A 629 6.57 -0.64 -29.02
C ALA A 629 6.34 0.83 -29.45
N CYS A 630 7.33 1.47 -30.08
CA CYS A 630 7.18 2.83 -30.60
C CYS A 630 6.07 2.92 -31.67
N PHE A 631 6.00 1.94 -32.58
CA PHE A 631 4.96 1.88 -33.60
C PHE A 631 3.56 1.77 -32.97
N LYS A 632 3.36 0.92 -31.96
CA LYS A 632 2.06 0.82 -31.27
C LYS A 632 1.68 2.09 -30.52
N VAL A 633 2.63 2.74 -29.87
CA VAL A 633 2.40 4.04 -29.21
C VAL A 633 2.05 5.12 -30.23
N SER A 634 2.67 5.10 -31.43
CA SER A 634 2.37 6.07 -32.50
C SER A 634 0.90 6.04 -32.94
N ARG A 635 0.25 4.88 -32.85
CA ARG A 635 -1.18 4.72 -33.18
C ARG A 635 -2.12 5.32 -32.13
N SER A 636 -1.59 5.65 -30.95
CA SER A 636 -2.34 6.23 -29.83
C SER A 636 -2.12 7.74 -29.69
N ILE A 637 -1.44 8.36 -30.66
CA ILE A 637 -1.15 9.79 -30.66
C ILE A 637 -2.44 10.57 -30.96
N SER A 638 -2.74 11.53 -30.10
CA SER A 638 -3.73 12.58 -30.35
C SER A 638 -3.01 13.89 -30.64
N ARG A 639 -3.66 14.81 -31.38
CA ARG A 639 -3.07 16.09 -31.80
C ARG A 639 -2.57 16.96 -30.64
N ASP A 640 -3.14 16.79 -29.45
CA ASP A 640 -2.82 17.59 -28.26
C ASP A 640 -1.88 16.88 -27.28
N MET A 641 -1.30 15.72 -27.66
CA MET A 641 -0.45 14.96 -26.75
C MET A 641 0.91 15.65 -26.57
N PRO A 642 1.30 16.02 -25.32
CA PRO A 642 2.61 16.61 -25.08
C PRO A 642 3.74 15.62 -25.42
N PRO A 643 4.84 16.06 -26.06
CA PRO A 643 5.91 15.16 -26.51
C PRO A 643 6.48 14.27 -25.41
N HIS A 644 6.68 14.79 -24.20
CA HIS A 644 7.22 14.01 -23.09
C HIS A 644 6.38 12.78 -22.72
N LYS A 645 5.06 12.82 -22.94
CA LYS A 645 4.17 11.67 -22.68
C LYS A 645 4.48 10.51 -23.62
N LEU A 646 5.02 10.76 -24.81
CA LEU A 646 5.40 9.70 -25.76
C LEU A 646 6.53 8.82 -25.21
N VAL A 647 7.55 9.42 -24.56
CA VAL A 647 8.63 8.65 -23.93
C VAL A 647 8.09 7.78 -22.80
N ILE A 648 7.24 8.37 -21.94
CA ILE A 648 6.61 7.68 -20.82
C ILE A 648 5.72 6.54 -21.31
N LEU A 649 4.88 6.78 -22.33
CA LEU A 649 4.01 5.76 -22.93
C LEU A 649 4.82 4.64 -23.59
N CYS A 650 5.91 4.96 -24.28
CA CYS A 650 6.81 3.95 -24.85
C CYS A 650 7.43 3.04 -23.79
N LEU A 651 7.97 3.62 -22.70
CA LEU A 651 8.54 2.83 -21.61
C LEU A 651 7.47 2.02 -20.88
N ARG A 652 6.29 2.61 -20.61
CA ARG A 652 5.13 1.91 -20.02
C ARG A 652 4.69 0.75 -20.89
N PHE A 653 4.57 0.97 -22.20
CA PHE A 653 4.17 -0.07 -23.15
C PHE A 653 5.23 -1.17 -23.24
N ALA A 654 6.51 -0.83 -23.36
CA ALA A 654 7.59 -1.80 -23.40
C ALA A 654 7.62 -2.65 -22.11
N CYS A 655 7.45 -2.01 -20.95
CA CYS A 655 7.32 -2.70 -19.66
C CYS A 655 6.13 -3.66 -19.66
N ALA A 656 4.92 -3.16 -19.90
CA ALA A 656 3.69 -3.96 -19.86
C ALA A 656 3.74 -5.10 -20.88
N TRP A 657 4.15 -4.83 -22.12
CA TRP A 657 4.16 -5.82 -23.20
C TRP A 657 5.20 -6.91 -22.97
N CYS A 658 6.43 -6.54 -22.59
CA CYS A 658 7.48 -7.50 -22.30
C CYS A 658 7.21 -8.31 -21.03
N LEU A 659 6.53 -7.75 -20.04
CA LEU A 659 6.24 -8.43 -18.78
C LEU A 659 4.90 -9.21 -18.79
N LYS A 660 3.99 -8.94 -19.73
CA LYS A 660 2.67 -9.60 -19.84
C LYS A 660 2.78 -11.11 -20.04
N ILE A 661 3.83 -11.60 -20.71
CA ILE A 661 4.09 -13.03 -20.87
C ILE A 661 4.23 -13.76 -19.53
N PHE A 662 4.54 -13.04 -18.44
CA PHE A 662 4.72 -13.62 -17.10
C PHE A 662 3.45 -13.59 -16.23
N GLN A 663 2.34 -13.04 -16.72
CA GLN A 663 1.08 -12.96 -15.96
C GLN A 663 0.23 -14.23 -16.10
N GLY A 664 0.50 -15.08 -17.10
CA GLY A 664 -0.31 -16.27 -17.40
C GLY A 664 0.08 -17.57 -16.70
N GLY A 665 0.94 -17.54 -15.66
CA GLY A 665 1.34 -18.76 -14.95
C GLY A 665 2.12 -19.76 -15.81
N SER A 666 3.07 -19.29 -16.62
CA SER A 666 3.81 -20.13 -17.56
C SER A 666 4.65 -21.21 -16.85
N ASP A 667 4.37 -22.48 -17.12
CA ASP A 667 5.07 -23.66 -16.56
C ASP A 667 6.47 -23.93 -17.16
N GLY A 668 7.15 -22.89 -17.67
CA GLY A 668 8.49 -23.03 -18.25
C GLY A 668 8.97 -21.91 -19.17
N GLU A 669 8.08 -20.98 -19.55
CA GLU A 669 8.43 -19.93 -20.52
C GLU A 669 9.55 -19.02 -20.02
N VAL A 670 9.64 -18.75 -18.71
CA VAL A 670 10.63 -17.83 -18.11
C VAL A 670 12.07 -18.21 -18.44
N ILE A 671 12.35 -19.51 -18.63
CA ILE A 671 13.69 -20.04 -18.83
C ILE A 671 14.01 -20.22 -20.34
N SER A 672 13.14 -19.77 -21.26
CA SER A 672 13.52 -19.66 -22.67
C SER A 672 14.44 -18.45 -22.90
N LYS A 673 15.32 -18.52 -23.91
CA LYS A 673 16.23 -17.40 -24.26
C LYS A 673 15.45 -16.13 -24.62
N GLU A 674 14.33 -16.27 -25.34
CA GLU A 674 13.48 -15.14 -25.76
C GLU A 674 12.76 -14.51 -24.56
N CYS A 675 12.19 -15.32 -23.67
CA CYS A 675 11.53 -14.78 -22.47
C CYS A 675 12.52 -14.09 -21.55
N ARG A 676 13.74 -14.63 -21.35
CA ARG A 676 14.79 -13.92 -20.59
C ARG A 676 15.10 -12.55 -21.19
N ARG A 677 15.17 -12.42 -22.52
CA ARG A 677 15.39 -11.14 -23.20
C ARG A 677 14.24 -10.17 -22.95
N ARG A 678 12.99 -10.60 -23.17
CA ARG A 678 11.81 -9.78 -22.89
C ARG A 678 11.75 -9.36 -21.42
N TYR A 679 11.98 -10.28 -20.49
CA TYR A 679 12.06 -9.99 -19.07
C TYR A 679 13.08 -8.88 -18.77
N ARG A 680 14.30 -9.01 -19.28
CA ARG A 680 15.37 -8.01 -19.10
C ARG A 680 14.97 -6.64 -19.65
N LEU A 681 14.41 -6.58 -20.85
CA LEU A 681 13.98 -5.32 -21.47
C LEU A 681 12.80 -4.69 -20.72
N GLY A 682 11.79 -5.48 -20.37
CA GLY A 682 10.62 -5.01 -19.62
C GLY A 682 10.98 -4.50 -18.24
N HIS A 683 11.92 -5.16 -17.56
CA HIS A 683 12.45 -4.70 -16.29
C HIS A 683 13.27 -3.43 -16.46
N LEU A 684 14.20 -3.36 -17.42
CA LEU A 684 14.95 -2.14 -17.73
C LEU A 684 14.02 -0.94 -18.00
N ALA A 685 12.93 -1.16 -18.75
CA ALA A 685 11.91 -0.15 -19.02
C ALA A 685 11.25 0.34 -17.71
N LEU A 686 10.85 -0.59 -16.84
CA LEU A 686 10.25 -0.26 -15.53
C LEU A 686 11.20 0.56 -14.65
N ILE A 687 12.47 0.17 -14.62
CA ILE A 687 13.53 0.84 -13.84
C ILE A 687 13.73 2.24 -14.35
N THR A 688 13.94 2.36 -15.66
CA THR A 688 14.16 3.65 -16.31
C THR A 688 12.98 4.57 -16.04
N LEU A 689 11.75 4.08 -16.21
CA LEU A 689 10.53 4.85 -15.96
C LEU A 689 10.43 5.34 -14.51
N ASN A 690 10.61 4.46 -13.53
CA ASN A 690 10.53 4.81 -12.12
C ASN A 690 11.65 5.76 -11.70
N ARG A 691 12.90 5.48 -12.11
CA ARG A 691 14.04 6.35 -11.82
C ARG A 691 13.89 7.73 -12.46
N LEU A 692 13.42 7.82 -13.70
CA LEU A 692 13.13 9.10 -14.37
C LEU A 692 12.07 9.89 -13.60
N SER A 693 10.93 9.26 -13.29
CA SER A 693 9.80 9.91 -12.64
C SER A 693 10.18 10.40 -11.24
N MET A 694 10.95 9.62 -10.48
CA MET A 694 11.34 9.96 -9.11
C MET A 694 12.52 10.92 -8.99
N SER A 695 13.49 10.89 -9.90
CA SER A 695 14.66 11.78 -9.84
C SER A 695 14.54 13.03 -10.71
N GLY A 696 13.73 12.98 -11.77
CA GLY A 696 13.74 13.98 -12.83
C GLY A 696 15.04 14.02 -13.66
N ASN A 697 15.94 13.05 -13.48
CA ASN A 697 17.26 12.99 -14.11
C ASN A 697 17.19 12.27 -15.46
N LEU A 698 17.34 13.02 -16.55
CA LEU A 698 17.26 12.51 -17.92
C LEU A 698 18.46 11.61 -18.30
N ALA A 699 19.53 11.57 -17.51
CA ALA A 699 20.67 10.70 -17.75
C ALA A 699 20.29 9.21 -17.75
N TYR A 700 19.21 8.80 -17.08
CA TYR A 700 18.72 7.42 -17.10
C TYR A 700 18.24 6.94 -18.48
N LEU A 701 18.03 7.85 -19.44
CA LEU A 701 17.78 7.50 -20.85
C LEU A 701 19.06 7.22 -21.63
N ARG A 702 20.24 7.46 -21.05
CA ARG A 702 21.55 7.34 -21.69
C ARG A 702 22.59 6.57 -20.87
N ARG A 703 22.23 6.13 -19.67
CA ARG A 703 23.08 5.35 -18.77
C ARG A 703 22.23 4.30 -18.09
N ALA A 704 22.71 3.07 -18.14
CA ALA A 704 22.09 1.95 -17.43
C ALA A 704 22.03 2.22 -15.92
N PRO A 705 21.00 1.72 -15.23
CA PRO A 705 20.94 1.78 -13.79
C PRO A 705 22.04 0.89 -13.18
N GLU A 706 22.89 1.47 -12.34
CA GLU A 706 23.74 0.69 -11.45
C GLU A 706 22.91 0.19 -10.26
N GLY A 707 23.07 -1.09 -9.93
CA GLY A 707 22.49 -1.69 -8.73
C GLY A 707 23.51 -1.73 -7.62
N CYS A 708 23.06 -1.67 -6.36
CA CYS A 708 23.95 -1.86 -5.23
C CYS A 708 24.34 -3.36 -5.15
N PRO A 709 25.65 -3.69 -5.13
CA PRO A 709 26.06 -5.06 -4.92
C PRO A 709 25.65 -5.50 -3.51
N SER A 710 25.14 -6.71 -3.40
CA SER A 710 24.74 -7.34 -2.16
C SER A 710 25.12 -8.81 -2.20
N THR A 711 25.31 -9.40 -1.03
CA THR A 711 25.49 -10.84 -0.88
C THR A 711 24.32 -11.38 -0.06
N GLU A 712 23.60 -12.34 -0.62
CA GLU A 712 22.41 -12.91 0.01
C GLU A 712 22.44 -14.44 0.03
N LEU A 713 21.75 -15.00 1.02
CA LEU A 713 21.53 -16.44 1.12
C LEU A 713 20.27 -16.83 0.34
N ILE A 714 20.41 -17.84 -0.52
CA ILE A 714 19.31 -18.43 -1.28
C ILE A 714 19.33 -19.94 -1.03
N ARG A 715 18.17 -20.50 -0.65
CA ARG A 715 17.99 -21.93 -0.44
C ARG A 715 17.25 -22.55 -1.61
N ILE A 716 17.83 -23.56 -2.24
CA ILE A 716 17.17 -24.39 -3.24
C ILE A 716 16.80 -25.73 -2.61
N TYR A 717 15.53 -26.07 -2.62
CA TYR A 717 15.07 -27.36 -2.12
C TYR A 717 15.52 -28.49 -3.05
N ILE A 718 15.99 -29.59 -2.47
CA ILE A 718 16.34 -30.82 -3.21
C ILE A 718 15.46 -31.93 -2.66
N ASN A 719 14.65 -32.54 -3.51
CA ASN A 719 13.88 -33.72 -3.11
C ASN A 719 14.85 -34.85 -2.77
N ARG A 720 14.71 -35.45 -1.59
CA ARG A 720 15.55 -36.56 -1.14
C ARG A 720 15.44 -37.80 -2.03
N GLU A 721 14.29 -37.99 -2.68
CA GLU A 721 14.05 -39.13 -3.59
C GLU A 721 14.72 -38.96 -4.96
N ASP A 722 15.32 -37.79 -5.21
CA ASP A 722 15.88 -37.41 -6.49
C ASP A 722 17.41 -37.54 -6.51
N GLU A 723 17.88 -38.79 -6.40
CA GLU A 723 19.31 -39.13 -6.36
C GLU A 723 20.08 -38.67 -7.60
N GLU A 724 19.44 -38.70 -8.77
CA GLU A 724 20.04 -38.26 -10.03
C GLU A 724 20.37 -36.76 -10.00
N PHE A 725 19.40 -35.93 -9.62
CA PHE A 725 19.62 -34.49 -9.53
C PHE A 725 20.66 -34.15 -8.49
N PHE A 726 20.64 -34.85 -7.35
CA PHE A 726 21.62 -34.72 -6.29
C PHE A 726 23.05 -35.01 -6.78
N GLU A 727 23.26 -36.14 -7.46
CA GLU A 727 24.59 -36.51 -7.98
C GLU A 727 25.09 -35.54 -9.05
N ILE A 728 24.18 -35.01 -9.89
CA ILE A 728 24.53 -33.97 -10.87
C ILE A 728 24.99 -32.69 -10.17
N LEU A 729 24.25 -32.19 -9.19
CA LEU A 729 24.60 -30.99 -8.44
C LEU A 729 25.96 -31.14 -7.74
N ARG A 730 26.23 -32.32 -7.16
CA ARG A 730 27.47 -32.63 -6.46
C ARG A 730 28.67 -32.76 -7.40
N ARG A 731 28.51 -33.43 -8.54
CA ARG A 731 29.62 -33.76 -9.46
C ARG A 731 29.94 -32.64 -10.43
N TYR A 732 28.96 -31.79 -10.77
CA TYR A 732 29.06 -30.77 -11.81
C TYR A 732 28.71 -29.37 -11.30
N GLU A 733 29.04 -29.09 -10.04
CA GLU A 733 28.79 -27.83 -9.35
C GLU A 733 29.20 -26.60 -10.19
N ASP A 734 30.38 -26.62 -10.81
CA ASP A 734 30.91 -25.51 -11.60
C ASP A 734 30.08 -25.21 -12.87
N ILE A 735 29.53 -26.26 -13.51
CA ILE A 735 28.67 -26.11 -14.69
C ILE A 735 27.33 -25.52 -14.25
N ILE A 736 26.76 -26.04 -13.17
CA ILE A 736 25.47 -25.58 -12.63
C ILE A 736 25.56 -24.11 -12.19
N LYS A 737 26.62 -23.72 -11.49
CA LYS A 737 26.90 -22.31 -11.14
C LYS A 737 26.93 -21.43 -12.39
N ARG A 738 27.68 -21.84 -13.41
CA ARG A 738 27.81 -21.09 -14.67
C ARG A 738 26.46 -20.87 -15.37
N ILE A 739 25.62 -21.91 -15.42
CA ILE A 739 24.26 -21.82 -15.97
C ILE A 739 23.42 -20.82 -15.17
N MET A 740 23.40 -20.94 -13.84
CA MET A 740 22.65 -20.03 -12.98
C MET A 740 23.14 -18.58 -13.09
N MET A 741 24.45 -18.36 -13.18
CA MET A 741 25.05 -17.04 -13.40
C MET A 741 24.67 -16.46 -14.77
N ASP A 742 24.68 -17.25 -15.85
CA ASP A 742 24.26 -16.77 -17.19
C ASP A 742 22.76 -16.40 -17.23
N TRP A 743 21.91 -17.16 -16.55
CA TRP A 743 20.48 -16.90 -16.52
C TRP A 743 20.12 -15.67 -15.68
N SER A 744 20.66 -15.60 -14.47
CA SER A 744 20.33 -14.56 -13.48
C SER A 744 21.14 -13.28 -13.67
N GLY A 745 22.40 -13.42 -14.08
CA GLY A 745 23.34 -12.32 -14.17
C GLY A 745 24.05 -11.95 -12.87
N VAL A 746 24.03 -12.84 -11.88
CA VAL A 746 24.79 -12.65 -10.63
C VAL A 746 26.29 -12.81 -10.90
N GLU A 747 27.09 -12.17 -10.05
CA GLU A 747 28.54 -12.06 -10.23
C GLU A 747 29.27 -13.29 -9.69
N ASP A 748 28.79 -13.85 -8.57
CA ASP A 748 29.38 -15.03 -7.93
C ASP A 748 28.33 -15.87 -7.22
N ILE A 749 28.56 -17.19 -7.18
CA ILE A 749 27.75 -18.16 -6.45
C ILE A 749 28.68 -19.12 -5.70
N GLN A 750 28.64 -19.05 -4.37
CA GLN A 750 29.18 -20.10 -3.51
C GLN A 750 28.05 -21.06 -3.14
N CYS A 751 28.35 -22.34 -3.13
CA CYS A 751 27.36 -23.40 -3.02
C CYS A 751 27.79 -24.36 -1.90
N ASP A 752 26.86 -24.69 -1.02
CA ASP A 752 27.07 -25.65 0.07
C ASP A 752 25.83 -26.53 0.21
N LEU A 753 26.03 -27.84 0.28
CA LEU A 753 24.95 -28.80 0.38
C LEU A 753 24.70 -29.13 1.86
N LYS A 754 23.47 -28.91 2.32
CA LYS A 754 23.11 -29.05 3.74
C LYS A 754 21.84 -29.86 3.94
N THR A 755 21.66 -30.35 5.16
CA THR A 755 20.41 -30.90 5.65
C THR A 755 19.76 -29.95 6.65
N ASP A 756 18.43 -29.94 6.70
CA ASP A 756 17.71 -29.21 7.72
C ASP A 756 17.32 -30.10 8.92
N ARG A 757 16.55 -29.56 9.86
CA ARG A 757 16.15 -30.28 11.09
C ARG A 757 15.21 -31.47 10.84
N MET A 758 14.69 -31.60 9.63
CA MET A 758 13.85 -32.72 9.19
C MET A 758 14.65 -33.70 8.32
N ASP A 759 15.99 -33.57 8.28
CA ASP A 759 16.90 -34.33 7.40
C ASP A 759 16.59 -34.18 5.90
N GLU A 760 15.93 -33.08 5.52
CA GLU A 760 15.70 -32.72 4.11
C GLU A 760 16.92 -32.01 3.54
N TRP A 761 17.34 -32.42 2.34
CA TRP A 761 18.48 -31.83 1.65
C TRP A 761 18.12 -30.49 0.99
N PHE A 762 19.06 -29.56 1.01
CA PHE A 762 18.95 -28.31 0.28
C PHE A 762 20.31 -27.77 -0.13
N LEU A 763 20.32 -27.04 -1.24
CA LEU A 763 21.47 -26.26 -1.67
C LEU A 763 21.41 -24.89 -1.01
N GLN A 764 22.41 -24.57 -0.19
CA GLN A 764 22.61 -23.23 0.34
C GLN A 764 23.54 -22.46 -0.59
N LEU A 765 22.99 -21.47 -1.26
CA LEU A 765 23.76 -20.55 -2.09
C LEU A 765 24.07 -19.27 -1.32
N MET A 766 25.33 -18.88 -1.30
CA MET A 766 25.73 -17.50 -0.98
C MET A 766 26.02 -16.82 -2.31
N VAL A 767 25.16 -15.87 -2.68
CA VAL A 767 25.14 -15.28 -4.01
C VAL A 767 25.50 -13.82 -3.93
N THR A 768 26.44 -13.38 -4.75
CA THR A 768 26.86 -11.98 -4.84
C THR A 768 26.46 -11.40 -6.19
N GLY A 769 25.91 -10.19 -6.15
CA GLY A 769 25.66 -9.39 -7.35
C GLY A 769 24.71 -8.24 -7.06
N SER A 770 24.33 -7.52 -8.10
CA SER A 770 23.28 -6.51 -7.96
C SER A 770 21.95 -7.12 -7.49
N ARG A 771 21.16 -6.38 -6.70
CA ARG A 771 19.85 -6.89 -6.21
C ARG A 771 18.90 -7.32 -7.32
N TRP A 772 18.96 -6.69 -8.48
CA TRP A 772 18.21 -7.09 -9.68
C TRP A 772 18.55 -8.52 -10.11
N ALA A 773 19.83 -8.86 -10.12
CA ALA A 773 20.32 -10.17 -10.50
C ALA A 773 19.98 -11.21 -9.41
N LEU A 774 20.13 -10.82 -8.14
CA LEU A 774 19.73 -11.66 -7.00
C LEU A 774 18.24 -12.02 -7.07
N GLU A 775 17.36 -11.04 -7.23
CA GLU A 775 15.91 -11.29 -7.31
C GLU A 775 15.53 -12.08 -8.57
N ARG A 776 16.23 -11.88 -9.70
CA ARG A 776 16.05 -12.73 -10.87
C ARG A 776 16.42 -14.19 -10.58
N LEU A 777 17.53 -14.43 -9.88
CA LEU A 777 17.90 -15.78 -9.47
C LEU A 777 16.85 -16.38 -8.52
N LYS A 778 16.41 -15.61 -7.53
CA LYS A 778 15.36 -16.04 -6.59
C LYS A 778 14.07 -16.43 -7.31
N GLU A 779 13.63 -15.65 -8.29
CA GLU A 779 12.47 -15.99 -9.12
C GLU A 779 12.73 -17.30 -9.88
N ILE A 780 13.88 -17.44 -10.56
CA ILE A 780 14.24 -18.63 -11.34
C ILE A 780 14.21 -19.91 -10.49
N VAL A 781 14.82 -19.91 -9.32
CA VAL A 781 15.02 -21.14 -8.51
C VAL A 781 13.74 -21.65 -7.85
N VAL A 782 12.70 -20.81 -7.73
CA VAL A 782 11.40 -21.22 -7.16
C VAL A 782 10.39 -21.65 -8.24
N TYR A 783 10.69 -21.48 -9.53
CA TYR A 783 9.80 -21.94 -10.59
C TYR A 783 9.71 -23.48 -10.61
N PRO A 784 8.52 -24.05 -10.82
CA PRO A 784 8.36 -25.50 -10.88
C PRO A 784 9.26 -26.18 -11.91
N SER A 785 9.46 -25.53 -13.06
CA SER A 785 10.28 -26.04 -14.18
C SER A 785 11.79 -25.89 -13.98
N PHE A 786 12.24 -25.33 -12.84
CA PHE A 786 13.65 -25.01 -12.64
C PHE A 786 14.54 -26.25 -12.80
N ARG A 787 14.12 -27.35 -12.16
CA ARG A 787 14.85 -28.62 -12.20
C ARG A 787 14.98 -29.16 -13.63
N GLU A 788 13.87 -29.34 -14.35
CA GLU A 788 13.92 -29.95 -15.69
C GLU A 788 14.73 -29.09 -16.65
N VAL A 789 14.58 -27.77 -16.60
CA VAL A 789 15.30 -26.88 -17.51
C VAL A 789 16.79 -26.81 -17.16
N LEU A 790 17.14 -26.87 -15.88
CA LEU A 790 18.53 -26.92 -15.45
C LEU A 790 19.22 -28.19 -15.98
N LEU A 791 18.55 -29.35 -15.89
CA LEU A 791 19.07 -30.61 -16.44
C LEU A 791 19.24 -30.56 -17.97
N LEU A 792 18.27 -30.00 -18.69
CA LEU A 792 18.38 -29.83 -20.15
C LEU A 792 19.53 -28.91 -20.55
N ALA A 793 19.76 -27.83 -19.80
CA ALA A 793 20.87 -26.91 -20.04
C ALA A 793 22.21 -27.54 -19.69
N PHE A 794 22.26 -28.28 -18.57
CA PHE A 794 23.40 -29.06 -18.15
C PHE A 794 23.84 -30.06 -19.24
N GLU A 795 22.91 -30.85 -19.79
CA GLU A 795 23.24 -31.81 -20.85
C GLU A 795 23.75 -31.12 -22.12
N ARG A 796 23.23 -29.94 -22.47
CA ARG A 796 23.75 -29.15 -23.61
C ARG A 796 25.18 -28.65 -23.37
N GLU A 797 25.46 -28.10 -22.20
CA GLU A 797 26.80 -27.61 -21.86
C GLU A 797 27.80 -28.75 -21.72
N LYS A 798 27.40 -29.85 -21.07
CA LYS A 798 28.20 -31.07 -20.94
C LYS A 798 28.57 -31.63 -22.31
N ASN A 799 27.63 -31.70 -23.25
CA ASN A 799 27.91 -32.15 -24.62
C ASN A 799 28.81 -31.18 -25.40
N ALA A 800 28.70 -29.87 -25.15
CA ALA A 800 29.58 -28.86 -25.75
C ALA A 800 31.02 -28.96 -25.23
N ILE A 801 31.21 -29.34 -23.96
CA ILE A 801 32.54 -29.53 -23.33
C ILE A 801 33.09 -30.94 -23.62
N GLY A 802 32.22 -31.94 -23.72
CA GLY A 802 32.56 -33.35 -23.99
C GLY A 802 33.05 -33.64 -25.40
N GLY A 803 33.00 -32.66 -26.32
CA GLY A 803 33.72 -32.71 -27.60
C GLY A 803 35.23 -32.48 -27.47
N THR A 804 35.76 -32.24 -26.26
CA THR A 804 37.17 -31.88 -26.05
C THR A 804 37.82 -32.54 -24.83
N LEU A 805 37.25 -33.63 -24.31
CA LEU A 805 37.84 -34.44 -23.23
C LEU A 805 37.55 -35.93 -23.49
N HIS A 806 38.45 -36.56 -24.23
CA HIS A 806 38.67 -38.01 -24.19
C HIS A 806 40.00 -38.29 -23.48
#